data_AF-A0A7Y8ABG4-F1
#
_entry.id   AF-A0A7Y8ABG4-F1
#
_cell.length_a   1.000
_cell.length_b   1.000
_cell.length_c   1.000
_cell.angle_alpha   90.00
_cell.angle_beta   90.00
_cell.angle_gamma   90.00
#
_symmetry.space_group_name_H-M   'P 1'
#
loop_
_entity.id
_entity.type
_entity.pdbx_description
1 polymer ?
#
loop_
_entity_poly.entity_id
_entity_poly.type
_entity_poly.pdbx_seq_one_letter_code
_entity_poly.pdbx_strand_id
1 'polypeptide(L)'
;MECAPIKPRDGCSVLLVVDDYPENLISMRALLQREDWQVVTAASGIEALGLLLEHDVDLVLLDVMMPGMDGFEVARLMRGSQRTQLTPIIFLSAHAQSPAAMLEGYASGAIDYLLKPFDPNILKPKVQALLEHQRNRRALQRLSHDLESARAFNASVLDNAAEGILVVGEDGVISYANPAISRLLNAPVAEIQGAEFLGFLQKPHVPGWSDSALYEGYKRGETWRLHDAILRTAPGQQLPVAMSCAPLPAEQKAMVVTVLDMSEVRHLHQQLEYQAVTDPLTGLLNRRGFHQAVENVLLRSERNEQSLVLLYLDLDGFKRVNDSLGHDAGDRVLRWVSEQLKACLRAYDILGRMGGDEFTALLELEFPEQAAKIAEKLIERVSICQQVDGLDVMLGVSIGIATFPDCGSDLNGLLRAADVAMYEAKRAGRQQYRYYDQEMNGRARSRLMLEDSVRSAIDSKDFTLVYQPQVSLHDGHLRGVEALLRWQHPSVGDVPPGLFLPLLEEARLISQLSSWIYQQVAAQRQAWKAGLSDELVLSVSLSSSQFNMPNLASQLQQVLERHALQGRQLEVEISEESLMHNLDESTKQLKLLRQAGVRIALDDFGAGHCSLAHLRDLEFDTLKLDPKLVARLPGSSRDAAMARSIIELCRHFDLLVIAEGVETQVQAQWLKANGCQFIQGPHVAPPLTADEIANWHLRAALG
;
A
#
# COMPACT_ATOMS: atom_id res chain seq x y z
N MET A 1 23.37 -65.75 58.48
CA MET A 1 23.85 -64.74 57.51
C MET A 1 22.96 -64.85 56.30
N GLU A 2 21.98 -63.97 56.22
CA GLU A 2 20.99 -63.88 55.14
C GLU A 2 21.69 -63.37 53.87
N CYS A 3 21.67 -64.18 52.81
CA CYS A 3 22.09 -63.74 51.48
C CYS A 3 20.95 -62.97 50.81
N ALA A 4 21.21 -61.71 50.46
CA ALA A 4 20.29 -60.81 49.77
C ALA A 4 19.79 -61.38 48.42
N PRO A 5 18.55 -61.02 47.99
CA PRO A 5 18.03 -61.41 46.68
C PRO A 5 18.75 -60.65 45.57
N ILE A 6 19.48 -61.36 44.72
CA ILE A 6 20.18 -60.81 43.55
C ILE A 6 19.14 -60.51 42.46
N LYS A 7 18.96 -59.23 42.12
CA LYS A 7 18.16 -58.83 40.94
C LYS A 7 18.72 -59.48 39.66
N PRO A 8 17.86 -59.98 38.76
CA PRO A 8 18.32 -60.54 37.49
C PRO A 8 19.12 -59.55 36.66
N ARG A 9 20.22 -60.01 36.06
CA ARG A 9 20.95 -59.27 35.03
C ARG A 9 20.08 -59.16 33.78
N ASP A 10 20.00 -57.98 33.17
CA ASP A 10 19.26 -57.75 31.93
C ASP A 10 19.66 -58.79 30.86
N GLY A 11 18.66 -59.51 30.32
CA GLY A 11 18.83 -60.53 29.29
C GLY A 11 19.05 -61.97 29.79
N CYS A 12 19.13 -62.20 31.11
CA CYS A 12 19.26 -63.54 31.69
C CYS A 12 17.87 -64.18 31.90
N SER A 13 17.69 -65.44 31.48
CA SER A 13 16.40 -66.11 31.69
C SER A 13 16.18 -66.47 33.15
N VAL A 14 14.93 -66.50 33.60
CA VAL A 14 14.60 -66.83 34.98
C VAL A 14 13.96 -68.22 35.06
N LEU A 15 14.63 -69.13 35.76
CA LEU A 15 14.16 -70.48 36.06
C LEU A 15 13.67 -70.52 37.51
N LEU A 16 12.38 -70.76 37.72
CA LEU A 16 11.81 -70.93 39.06
C LEU A 16 11.80 -72.43 39.42
N VAL A 17 12.33 -72.76 40.59
CA VAL A 17 12.32 -74.11 41.15
C VAL A 17 11.50 -74.11 42.43
N VAL A 18 10.50 -74.97 42.51
CA VAL A 18 9.55 -75.02 43.62
C VAL A 18 9.56 -76.42 44.22
N ASP A 19 9.87 -76.51 45.50
CA ASP A 19 9.98 -77.77 46.25
C ASP A 19 9.84 -77.47 47.75
N ASP A 20 9.15 -78.33 48.50
CA ASP A 20 8.91 -78.14 49.93
C ASP A 20 10.10 -78.56 50.81
N TYR A 21 11.03 -79.36 50.26
CA TYR A 21 12.24 -79.78 50.96
C TYR A 21 13.43 -78.84 50.64
N PRO A 22 14.01 -78.16 51.66
CA PRO A 22 15.15 -77.27 51.47
C PRO A 22 16.37 -77.95 50.82
N GLU A 23 16.62 -79.23 51.11
CA GLU A 23 17.69 -80.01 50.49
C GLU A 23 17.55 -80.17 48.97
N ASN A 24 16.33 -80.30 48.46
CA ASN A 24 16.04 -80.40 47.03
C ASN A 24 16.30 -79.07 46.34
N LEU A 25 15.86 -77.96 46.93
CA LEU A 25 16.09 -76.62 46.41
C LEU A 25 17.59 -76.30 46.29
N ILE A 26 18.39 -76.63 47.32
CA ILE A 26 19.84 -76.42 47.32
C ILE A 26 20.49 -77.27 46.21
N SER A 27 20.11 -78.54 46.11
CA SER A 27 20.64 -79.49 45.12
C SER A 27 20.31 -79.07 43.70
N MET A 28 19.06 -78.68 43.44
CA MET A 28 18.61 -78.21 42.12
C MET A 28 19.25 -76.88 41.74
N ARG A 29 19.38 -75.96 42.69
CA ARG A 29 20.08 -74.68 42.47
C ARG A 29 21.54 -74.92 42.10
N ALA A 30 22.25 -75.79 42.80
CA ALA A 30 23.64 -76.13 42.49
C ALA A 30 23.77 -76.84 41.14
N LEU A 31 22.85 -77.74 40.81
CA LEU A 31 22.87 -78.52 39.56
C LEU A 31 22.60 -77.66 38.31
N LEU A 32 21.64 -76.74 38.44
CA LEU A 32 21.13 -75.93 37.33
C LEU A 32 21.80 -74.56 37.26
N GLN A 33 22.78 -74.27 38.12
CA GLN A 33 23.54 -73.03 38.09
C GLN A 33 24.32 -72.91 36.78
N ARG A 34 24.02 -71.87 36.00
CA ARG A 34 24.73 -71.48 34.77
C ARG A 34 24.75 -69.97 34.63
N GLU A 35 25.57 -69.47 33.72
CA GLU A 35 25.60 -68.04 33.38
C GLU A 35 24.41 -67.63 32.49
N ASP A 36 23.85 -68.58 31.74
CA ASP A 36 22.80 -68.33 30.75
C ASP A 36 21.43 -68.06 31.37
N TRP A 37 21.17 -68.47 32.62
CA TRP A 37 19.92 -68.23 33.33
C TRP A 37 20.12 -68.15 34.85
N GLN A 38 19.23 -67.42 35.51
CA GLN A 38 19.18 -67.33 36.96
C GLN A 38 18.18 -68.34 37.52
N VAL A 39 18.62 -69.10 38.53
CA VAL A 39 17.74 -70.00 39.29
C VAL A 39 17.20 -69.26 40.50
N VAL A 40 15.87 -69.17 40.58
CA VAL A 40 15.09 -68.65 41.72
C VAL A 40 14.40 -69.85 42.37
N THR A 41 14.35 -69.89 43.70
CA THR A 41 13.81 -71.02 44.46
C THR A 41 12.64 -70.58 45.32
N ALA A 42 11.62 -71.42 45.45
CA ALA A 42 10.47 -71.22 46.34
C ALA A 42 10.24 -72.49 47.17
N ALA A 43 9.96 -72.32 48.46
CA ALA A 43 9.71 -73.41 49.40
C ALA A 43 8.24 -73.84 49.49
N SER A 44 7.34 -73.15 48.77
CA SER A 44 5.91 -73.48 48.75
C SER A 44 5.22 -72.97 47.48
N GLY A 45 4.04 -73.50 47.17
CA GLY A 45 3.22 -73.01 46.05
C GLY A 45 2.80 -71.53 46.20
N ILE A 46 2.53 -71.06 47.42
CA ILE A 46 2.17 -69.65 47.69
C ILE A 46 3.35 -68.73 47.40
N GLU A 47 4.55 -69.10 47.86
CA GLU A 47 5.78 -68.34 47.60
C GLU A 47 6.10 -68.32 46.10
N ALA A 48 5.90 -69.45 45.40
CA ALA A 48 6.08 -69.53 43.95
C ALA A 48 5.16 -68.56 43.19
N LEU A 49 3.88 -68.48 43.57
CA LEU A 49 2.94 -67.53 42.97
C LEU A 49 3.32 -66.07 43.27
N GLY A 50 3.81 -65.78 44.49
CA GLY A 50 4.36 -64.47 44.83
C GLY A 50 5.53 -64.07 43.90
N LEU A 51 6.49 -64.98 43.72
CA LEU A 51 7.63 -64.77 42.83
C LEU A 51 7.24 -64.62 41.36
N LEU A 52 6.17 -65.29 40.91
CA LEU A 52 5.63 -65.14 39.56
C LEU A 52 4.95 -63.79 39.30
N LEU A 53 4.54 -63.08 40.36
CA LEU A 53 4.06 -61.70 40.28
C LEU A 53 5.22 -60.69 40.23
N GLU A 54 6.30 -60.99 40.93
CA GLU A 54 7.47 -60.11 41.04
C GLU A 54 8.46 -60.26 39.88
N HIS A 55 8.54 -61.46 39.28
CA HIS A 55 9.53 -61.80 38.25
C HIS A 55 8.90 -62.36 36.97
N ASP A 56 9.48 -62.03 35.81
CA ASP A 56 9.13 -62.66 34.53
C ASP A 56 9.83 -64.01 34.38
N VAL A 57 9.23 -65.04 34.98
CA VAL A 57 9.74 -66.41 34.93
C VAL A 57 9.57 -67.02 33.54
N ASP A 58 10.65 -67.61 33.01
CA ASP A 58 10.70 -68.24 31.70
C ASP A 58 10.44 -69.75 31.74
N LEU A 59 10.65 -70.40 32.87
CA LEU A 59 10.38 -71.83 33.07
C LEU A 59 10.17 -72.12 34.55
N VAL A 60 9.22 -73.00 34.87
CA VAL A 60 8.97 -73.46 36.25
C VAL A 60 9.26 -74.95 36.35
N LEU A 61 10.12 -75.34 37.29
CA LEU A 61 10.25 -76.72 37.78
C LEU A 61 9.45 -76.81 39.08
N LEU A 62 8.43 -77.65 39.10
CA LEU A 62 7.41 -77.63 40.14
C LEU A 62 7.26 -79.01 40.74
N ASP A 63 7.50 -79.15 42.04
CA ASP A 63 7.11 -80.38 42.74
C ASP A 63 5.59 -80.53 42.72
N VAL A 64 5.13 -81.76 42.49
CA VAL A 64 3.71 -82.10 42.49
C VAL A 64 3.19 -82.17 43.92
N MET A 65 3.96 -82.73 44.85
CA MET A 65 3.51 -83.03 46.22
C MET A 65 4.08 -82.01 47.20
N MET A 66 3.29 -80.99 47.53
CA MET A 66 3.68 -79.95 48.50
C MET A 66 2.54 -79.72 49.52
N PRO A 67 2.86 -79.42 50.79
CA PRO A 67 1.86 -79.16 51.82
C PRO A 67 1.11 -77.84 51.58
N GLY A 68 -0.21 -77.86 51.81
CA GLY A 68 -1.08 -76.70 51.68
C GLY A 68 -1.60 -76.48 50.26
N MET A 69 -0.70 -76.24 49.30
CA MET A 69 -1.02 -76.03 47.88
C MET A 69 -0.14 -76.95 47.03
N ASP A 70 -0.76 -77.86 46.29
CA ASP A 70 -0.05 -78.83 45.45
C ASP A 70 0.42 -78.21 44.12
N GLY A 71 1.29 -78.92 43.40
CA GLY A 71 1.82 -78.43 42.12
C GLY A 71 0.75 -78.26 41.03
N PHE A 72 -0.33 -79.05 41.06
CA PHE A 72 -1.40 -78.94 40.06
C PHE A 72 -2.24 -77.69 40.27
N GLU A 73 -2.48 -77.30 41.53
CA GLU A 73 -3.17 -76.07 41.90
C GLU A 73 -2.37 -74.83 41.48
N VAL A 74 -1.05 -74.82 41.71
CA VAL A 74 -0.15 -73.75 41.24
C VAL A 74 -0.19 -73.64 39.71
N ALA A 75 -0.09 -74.75 38.99
CA ALA A 75 -0.14 -74.76 37.52
C ALA A 75 -1.47 -74.22 36.99
N ARG A 76 -2.60 -74.60 37.61
CA ARG A 76 -3.93 -74.09 37.24
C ARG A 76 -4.04 -72.57 37.42
N LEU A 77 -3.51 -72.05 38.53
CA LEU A 77 -3.47 -70.60 38.78
C LEU A 77 -2.56 -69.87 37.78
N MET A 78 -1.42 -70.45 37.43
CA MET A 78 -0.54 -69.91 36.38
C MET A 78 -1.24 -69.83 35.02
N ARG A 79 -2.06 -70.83 34.67
CA ARG A 79 -2.83 -70.86 33.42
C ARG A 79 -3.98 -69.84 33.40
N GLY A 80 -4.49 -69.44 34.56
CA GLY A 80 -5.52 -68.40 34.68
C GLY A 80 -5.01 -66.95 34.53
N SER A 81 -3.70 -66.72 34.55
CA SER A 81 -3.10 -65.38 34.47
C SER A 81 -2.52 -65.08 33.08
N GLN A 82 -2.89 -63.95 32.47
CA GLN A 82 -2.38 -63.53 31.16
C GLN A 82 -0.85 -63.46 31.10
N ARG A 83 -0.18 -63.21 32.24
CA ARG A 83 1.28 -63.09 32.32
C ARG A 83 1.99 -64.45 32.31
N THR A 84 1.40 -65.47 32.92
CA THR A 84 2.04 -66.78 33.15
C THR A 84 1.38 -67.93 32.39
N GLN A 85 0.27 -67.68 31.69
CA GLN A 85 -0.49 -68.72 30.99
C GLN A 85 0.33 -69.47 29.95
N LEU A 86 1.35 -68.82 29.39
CA LEU A 86 2.23 -69.41 28.39
C LEU A 86 3.60 -69.84 28.96
N THR A 87 3.84 -69.67 30.26
CA THR A 87 5.10 -70.09 30.90
C THR A 87 5.13 -71.62 31.00
N PRO A 88 6.21 -72.26 30.51
CA PRO A 88 6.34 -73.72 30.51
C PRO A 88 6.53 -74.23 31.95
N ILE A 89 5.96 -75.39 32.23
CA ILE A 89 6.02 -76.04 33.55
C ILE A 89 6.54 -77.46 33.35
N ILE A 90 7.55 -77.87 34.12
CA ILE A 90 7.99 -79.26 34.25
C ILE A 90 7.64 -79.72 35.66
N PHE A 91 6.86 -80.78 35.77
CA PHE A 91 6.53 -81.38 37.06
C PHE A 91 7.63 -82.32 37.53
N LEU A 92 7.94 -82.28 38.82
CA LEU A 92 8.84 -83.19 39.50
C LEU A 92 8.01 -84.10 40.41
N SER A 93 8.12 -85.42 40.28
CA SER A 93 7.32 -86.38 41.07
C SER A 93 8.17 -87.50 41.66
N ALA A 94 7.88 -87.91 42.90
CA ALA A 94 8.61 -88.97 43.61
C ALA A 94 8.19 -90.41 43.24
N HIS A 95 7.04 -90.61 42.59
CA HIS A 95 6.56 -91.92 42.14
C HIS A 95 6.15 -91.87 40.67
N ALA A 96 6.27 -93.00 39.97
CA ALA A 96 5.61 -93.22 38.68
C ALA A 96 4.10 -93.16 38.93
N GLN A 97 3.52 -91.97 38.78
CA GLN A 97 2.10 -91.77 39.00
C GLN A 97 1.30 -92.62 38.01
N SER A 98 0.06 -92.95 38.37
CA SER A 98 -0.83 -93.67 37.44
C SER A 98 -0.97 -92.88 36.12
N PRO A 99 -1.21 -93.55 34.97
CA PRO A 99 -1.43 -92.87 33.69
C PRO A 99 -2.49 -91.76 33.75
N ALA A 100 -3.49 -91.91 34.65
CA ALA A 100 -4.53 -90.91 34.87
C ALA A 100 -4.01 -89.60 35.49
N ALA A 101 -3.06 -89.67 36.42
CA ALA A 101 -2.50 -88.48 37.07
C ALA A 101 -1.50 -87.73 36.16
N MET A 102 -0.78 -88.45 35.29
CA MET A 102 0.02 -87.81 34.22
C MET A 102 -0.87 -87.07 33.22
N LEU A 103 -1.99 -87.68 32.81
CA LEU A 103 -3.00 -87.06 31.96
C LEU A 103 -3.59 -85.79 32.61
N GLU A 104 -3.88 -85.84 33.91
CA GLU A 104 -4.42 -84.71 34.66
C GLU A 104 -3.47 -83.51 34.72
N GLY A 105 -2.17 -83.72 34.91
CA GLY A 105 -1.26 -82.58 34.91
C GLY A 105 -0.86 -82.08 33.52
N TYR A 106 -0.92 -82.91 32.46
CA TYR A 106 -0.89 -82.38 31.08
C TYR A 106 -2.12 -81.52 30.82
N ALA A 107 -3.30 -81.92 31.32
CA ALA A 107 -4.52 -81.12 31.28
C ALA A 107 -4.41 -79.84 32.14
N SER A 108 -3.62 -79.85 33.23
CA SER A 108 -3.29 -78.66 34.03
C SER A 108 -2.22 -77.76 33.39
N GLY A 109 -1.65 -78.18 32.26
CA GLY A 109 -0.77 -77.37 31.42
C GLY A 109 0.72 -77.62 31.56
N ALA A 110 1.17 -78.72 32.19
CA ALA A 110 2.58 -79.08 32.16
C ALA A 110 3.05 -79.50 30.77
N ILE A 111 4.30 -79.18 30.44
CA ILE A 111 4.93 -79.56 29.18
C ILE A 111 5.67 -80.89 29.33
N ASP A 112 6.15 -81.21 30.53
CA ASP A 112 6.95 -82.41 30.77
C ASP A 112 6.89 -82.87 32.24
N TYR A 113 7.30 -84.11 32.49
CA TYR A 113 7.38 -84.73 33.82
C TYR A 113 8.71 -85.42 34.05
N LEU A 114 9.28 -85.24 35.24
CA LEU A 114 10.52 -85.90 35.66
C LEU A 114 10.33 -86.62 36.99
N LEU A 115 10.80 -87.87 37.05
CA LEU A 115 10.71 -88.73 38.24
C LEU A 115 11.96 -88.53 39.13
N LYS A 116 11.75 -88.35 40.44
CA LYS A 116 12.83 -88.31 41.45
C LYS A 116 13.22 -89.74 41.88
N PRO A 117 14.52 -90.09 41.96
CA PRO A 117 15.68 -89.27 41.60
C PRO A 117 15.85 -89.15 40.08
N PHE A 118 16.03 -87.93 39.57
CA PHE A 118 16.20 -87.66 38.14
C PHE A 118 17.67 -87.64 37.73
N ASP A 119 17.97 -88.05 36.50
CA ASP A 119 19.33 -87.97 35.93
C ASP A 119 19.68 -86.51 35.58
N PRO A 120 20.74 -85.94 36.18
CA PRO A 120 21.25 -84.61 35.82
C PRO A 120 21.49 -84.40 34.32
N ASN A 121 21.91 -85.46 33.61
CA ASN A 121 22.20 -85.42 32.18
C ASN A 121 20.93 -85.31 31.32
N ILE A 122 19.75 -85.52 31.90
CA ILE A 122 18.45 -85.41 31.22
C ILE A 122 17.76 -84.08 31.58
N LEU A 123 17.79 -83.69 32.86
CA LEU A 123 17.14 -82.47 33.33
C LEU A 123 17.76 -81.20 32.71
N LYS A 124 19.10 -81.11 32.68
CA LYS A 124 19.79 -79.90 32.22
C LYS A 124 19.56 -79.60 30.73
N PRO A 125 19.64 -80.56 29.79
CA PRO A 125 19.29 -80.31 28.38
C PRO A 125 17.81 -79.95 28.17
N LYS A 126 16.88 -80.54 28.93
CA LYS A 126 15.45 -80.23 28.82
C LYS A 126 15.14 -78.80 29.26
N VAL A 127 15.70 -78.38 30.40
CA VAL A 127 15.62 -77.00 30.88
C VAL A 127 16.17 -76.03 29.83
N GLN A 128 17.34 -76.34 29.26
CA GLN A 128 17.97 -75.51 28.23
C GLN A 128 17.07 -75.36 26.99
N ALA A 129 16.56 -76.47 26.45
CA ALA A 129 15.71 -76.45 25.25
C ALA A 129 14.42 -75.63 25.44
N LEU A 130 13.78 -75.75 26.61
CA LEU A 130 12.55 -75.01 26.91
C LEU A 130 12.80 -73.52 27.14
N LEU A 131 13.89 -73.15 27.81
CA LEU A 131 14.29 -71.76 27.98
C LEU A 131 14.63 -71.09 26.63
N GLU A 132 15.34 -71.80 25.74
CA GLU A 132 15.66 -71.30 24.40
C GLU A 132 14.39 -71.11 23.54
N HIS A 133 13.47 -72.06 23.60
CA HIS A 133 12.18 -71.94 22.91
C HIS A 133 11.37 -70.73 23.39
N GLN A 134 11.37 -70.46 24.70
CA GLN A 134 10.70 -69.29 25.28
C GLN A 134 11.31 -67.96 24.83
N ARG A 135 12.64 -67.88 24.77
CA ARG A 135 13.35 -66.71 24.25
C ARG A 135 12.96 -66.41 22.81
N ASN A 136 13.02 -67.42 21.93
CA ASN A 136 12.68 -67.27 20.52
C ASN A 136 11.23 -66.81 20.32
N ARG A 137 10.29 -67.34 21.11
CA ARG A 137 8.89 -66.93 21.05
C ARG A 137 8.68 -65.47 21.44
N ARG A 138 9.28 -65.02 22.56
CA ARG A 138 9.21 -63.62 23.00
C ARG A 138 9.84 -62.67 21.98
N ALA A 139 10.97 -63.07 21.37
CA ALA A 139 11.64 -62.28 20.33
C ALA A 139 10.75 -62.11 19.08
N LEU A 140 10.10 -63.19 18.61
CA LEU A 140 9.16 -63.12 17.48
C LEU A 140 7.95 -62.22 17.76
N GLN A 141 7.39 -62.30 18.97
CA GLN A 141 6.27 -61.43 19.37
C GLN A 141 6.66 -59.94 19.38
N ARG A 142 7.86 -59.61 19.90
CA ARG A 142 8.38 -58.24 19.88
C ARG A 142 8.56 -57.73 18.46
N LEU A 143 9.22 -58.52 17.61
CA LEU A 143 9.46 -58.13 16.21
C LEU A 143 8.14 -57.92 15.44
N SER A 144 7.14 -58.78 15.66
CA SER A 144 5.81 -58.63 15.06
C SER A 144 5.14 -57.34 15.50
N HIS A 145 5.19 -57.03 16.80
CA HIS A 145 4.62 -55.82 17.36
C HIS A 145 5.33 -54.56 16.83
N ASP A 146 6.66 -54.57 16.77
CA ASP A 146 7.46 -53.47 16.24
C ASP A 146 7.15 -53.21 14.77
N LEU A 147 6.96 -54.28 13.98
CA LEU A 147 6.61 -54.18 12.56
C LEU A 147 5.18 -53.65 12.35
N GLU A 148 4.22 -54.08 13.16
CA GLU A 148 2.86 -53.52 13.14
C GLU A 148 2.85 -52.04 13.52
N SER A 149 3.59 -51.67 14.57
CA SER A 149 3.72 -50.30 15.02
C SER A 149 4.35 -49.41 13.95
N ALA A 150 5.44 -49.87 13.32
CA ALA A 150 6.09 -49.15 12.23
C ALA A 150 5.18 -48.99 11.00
N ARG A 151 4.40 -50.03 10.64
CA ARG A 151 3.42 -49.96 9.56
C ARG A 151 2.31 -48.95 9.85
N ALA A 152 1.75 -48.99 11.05
CA ALA A 152 0.71 -48.05 11.47
C ALA A 152 1.22 -46.60 11.49
N PHE A 153 2.45 -46.38 11.99
CA PHE A 153 3.10 -45.08 11.97
C PHE A 153 3.27 -44.55 10.54
N ASN A 154 3.84 -45.35 9.63
CA ASN A 154 4.04 -44.94 8.24
C ASN A 154 2.72 -44.63 7.51
N ALA A 155 1.68 -45.44 7.72
CA ALA A 155 0.35 -45.16 7.16
C ALA A 155 -0.21 -43.82 7.66
N SER A 156 -0.08 -43.55 8.98
CA SER A 156 -0.52 -42.29 9.58
C SER A 156 0.24 -41.07 9.05
N VAL A 157 1.54 -41.20 8.77
CA VAL A 157 2.33 -40.13 8.15
C VAL A 157 1.84 -39.81 6.74
N LEU A 158 1.54 -40.83 5.93
CA LEU A 158 1.04 -40.64 4.56
C LEU A 158 -0.39 -40.07 4.52
N ASP A 159 -1.25 -40.48 5.48
CA ASP A 159 -2.64 -40.00 5.57
C ASP A 159 -2.73 -38.53 6.02
N ASN A 160 -1.81 -38.10 6.89
CA ASN A 160 -1.75 -36.72 7.38
C ASN A 160 -0.86 -35.80 6.51
N ALA A 161 -0.23 -36.31 5.46
CA ALA A 161 0.52 -35.48 4.53
C ALA A 161 -0.41 -34.47 3.84
N ALA A 162 0.03 -33.21 3.77
CA ALA A 162 -0.70 -32.16 3.06
C ALA A 162 -0.59 -32.31 1.54
N GLU A 163 0.53 -32.88 1.08
CA GLU A 163 0.81 -33.12 -0.34
C GLU A 163 0.10 -34.38 -0.85
N GLY A 164 -0.35 -34.34 -2.10
CA GLY A 164 -0.87 -35.52 -2.77
C GLY A 164 0.25 -36.51 -3.06
N ILE A 165 0.13 -37.74 -2.57
CA ILE A 165 1.13 -38.80 -2.77
C ILE A 165 0.49 -39.94 -3.54
N LEU A 166 1.15 -40.31 -4.64
CA LEU A 166 0.79 -41.45 -5.50
C LEU A 166 1.98 -42.39 -5.60
N VAL A 167 1.72 -43.69 -5.74
CA VAL A 167 2.73 -44.66 -6.20
C VAL A 167 2.30 -45.18 -7.56
N VAL A 168 3.15 -44.98 -8.56
CA VAL A 168 2.88 -45.37 -9.96
C VAL A 168 3.81 -46.51 -10.32
N GLY A 169 3.25 -47.60 -10.83
CA GLY A 169 4.00 -48.77 -11.30
C GLY A 169 4.81 -48.48 -12.57
N GLU A 170 5.70 -49.41 -12.93
CA GLU A 170 6.46 -49.34 -14.18
C GLU A 170 5.56 -49.31 -15.45
N ASP A 171 4.34 -49.79 -15.32
CA ASP A 171 3.27 -49.81 -16.35
C ASP A 171 2.47 -48.50 -16.42
N GLY A 172 2.68 -47.55 -15.50
CA GLY A 172 1.96 -46.28 -15.45
C GLY A 172 0.65 -46.32 -14.67
N VAL A 173 0.35 -47.46 -14.01
CA VAL A 173 -0.86 -47.65 -13.22
C VAL A 173 -0.61 -47.21 -11.77
N ILE A 174 -1.59 -46.51 -11.19
CA ILE A 174 -1.50 -46.05 -9.81
C ILE A 174 -1.80 -47.21 -8.86
N SER A 175 -0.83 -47.59 -8.05
CA SER A 175 -0.95 -48.67 -7.04
C SER A 175 -1.32 -48.15 -5.65
N TYR A 176 -1.00 -46.90 -5.33
CA TYR A 176 -1.35 -46.26 -4.06
C TYR A 176 -1.66 -44.79 -4.27
N ALA A 177 -2.57 -44.27 -3.44
CA ALA A 177 -3.00 -42.88 -3.42
C ALA A 177 -3.40 -42.51 -2.00
N ASN A 178 -2.88 -41.40 -1.47
CA ASN A 178 -3.23 -40.92 -0.14
C ASN A 178 -4.52 -40.06 -0.14
N PRO A 179 -5.08 -39.72 1.04
CA PRO A 179 -6.27 -38.87 1.13
C PRO A 179 -6.09 -37.46 0.55
N ALA A 180 -4.86 -36.91 0.56
CA ALA A 180 -4.59 -35.58 -0.01
C ALA A 180 -4.75 -35.56 -1.54
N ILE A 181 -4.22 -36.55 -2.28
CA ILE A 181 -4.41 -36.59 -3.74
C ILE A 181 -5.88 -36.84 -4.12
N SER A 182 -6.61 -37.61 -3.31
CA SER A 182 -8.05 -37.80 -3.50
C SER A 182 -8.83 -36.49 -3.41
N ARG A 183 -8.48 -35.62 -2.46
CA ARG A 183 -9.03 -34.26 -2.35
C ARG A 183 -8.63 -33.38 -3.54
N LEU A 184 -7.36 -33.41 -3.95
CA LEU A 184 -6.85 -32.61 -5.08
C LEU A 184 -7.52 -32.97 -6.41
N LEU A 185 -7.66 -34.26 -6.71
CA LEU A 185 -8.28 -34.74 -7.95
C LEU A 185 -9.81 -34.75 -7.91
N ASN A 186 -10.39 -34.51 -6.73
CA ASN A 186 -11.82 -34.60 -6.45
C ASN A 186 -12.41 -35.96 -6.89
N ALA A 187 -11.70 -37.04 -6.56
CA ALA A 187 -12.04 -38.41 -6.91
C ALA A 187 -11.74 -39.35 -5.73
N PRO A 188 -12.57 -40.36 -5.45
CA PRO A 188 -12.31 -41.30 -4.36
C PRO A 188 -11.05 -42.13 -4.64
N VAL A 189 -10.31 -42.48 -3.59
CA VAL A 189 -9.07 -43.29 -3.68
C VAL A 189 -9.27 -44.57 -4.49
N ALA A 190 -10.44 -45.21 -4.39
CA ALA A 190 -10.78 -46.43 -5.11
C ALA A 190 -10.90 -46.26 -6.63
N GLU A 191 -11.18 -45.05 -7.13
CA GLU A 191 -11.20 -44.73 -8.56
C GLU A 191 -9.83 -44.30 -9.09
N ILE A 192 -8.99 -43.74 -8.20
CA ILE A 192 -7.63 -43.32 -8.53
C ILE A 192 -6.70 -44.54 -8.58
N GLN A 193 -6.82 -45.45 -7.61
CA GLN A 193 -6.06 -46.70 -7.59
C GLN A 193 -6.53 -47.63 -8.73
N GLY A 194 -5.59 -48.11 -9.53
CA GLY A 194 -5.86 -48.91 -10.73
C GLY A 194 -6.07 -48.09 -12.01
N ALA A 195 -6.15 -46.76 -11.93
CA ALA A 195 -6.21 -45.89 -13.10
C ALA A 195 -4.81 -45.57 -13.65
N GLU A 196 -4.75 -45.22 -14.93
CA GLU A 196 -3.52 -44.73 -15.58
C GLU A 196 -3.20 -43.30 -15.15
N PHE A 197 -1.97 -43.06 -14.70
CA PHE A 197 -1.53 -41.74 -14.24
C PHE A 197 -1.66 -40.66 -15.34
N LEU A 198 -1.35 -41.00 -16.60
CA LEU A 198 -1.48 -40.07 -17.73
C LEU A 198 -2.92 -39.65 -18.00
N GLY A 199 -3.93 -40.41 -17.54
CA GLY A 199 -5.33 -40.02 -17.65
C GLY A 199 -5.64 -38.72 -16.91
N PHE A 200 -4.89 -38.43 -15.85
CA PHE A 200 -5.00 -37.21 -15.05
C PHE A 200 -4.04 -36.10 -15.50
N LEU A 201 -2.95 -36.41 -16.20
CA LEU A 201 -1.96 -35.43 -16.64
C LEU A 201 -2.37 -34.75 -17.95
N GLN A 202 -2.69 -33.46 -17.89
CA GLN A 202 -3.02 -32.67 -19.08
C GLN A 202 -1.80 -31.94 -19.66
N LYS A 203 -0.94 -31.40 -18.80
CA LYS A 203 0.30 -30.72 -19.19
C LYS A 203 1.48 -31.25 -18.37
N PRO A 204 2.61 -31.66 -19.01
CA PRO A 204 2.82 -31.74 -20.44
C PRO A 204 1.89 -32.79 -21.08
N HIS A 205 1.49 -32.55 -22.34
CA HIS A 205 0.79 -33.56 -23.10
C HIS A 205 1.77 -34.66 -23.49
N VAL A 206 1.48 -35.89 -23.06
CA VAL A 206 2.33 -37.06 -23.36
C VAL A 206 1.47 -38.11 -24.06
N PRO A 207 1.85 -38.57 -25.27
CA PRO A 207 1.05 -39.51 -26.04
C PRO A 207 1.03 -40.93 -25.47
N GLY A 208 2.04 -41.33 -24.68
CA GLY A 208 2.13 -42.64 -24.07
C GLY A 208 3.08 -42.68 -22.88
N TRP A 209 2.85 -43.62 -21.95
CA TRP A 209 3.63 -43.73 -20.71
C TRP A 209 5.12 -44.02 -20.98
N SER A 210 5.40 -44.91 -21.92
CA SER A 210 6.77 -45.28 -22.32
C SER A 210 7.59 -44.14 -22.91
N ASP A 211 6.92 -43.13 -23.44
CA ASP A 211 7.54 -41.97 -24.09
C ASP A 211 7.60 -40.75 -23.16
N SER A 212 7.16 -40.91 -21.91
CA SER A 212 7.14 -39.84 -20.92
C SER A 212 8.54 -39.59 -20.34
N ALA A 213 8.87 -38.32 -20.12
CA ALA A 213 10.07 -37.94 -19.37
C ALA A 213 10.08 -38.53 -17.93
N LEU A 214 8.89 -38.80 -17.39
CA LEU A 214 8.67 -39.47 -16.10
C LEU A 214 9.24 -40.90 -16.13
N TYR A 215 8.88 -41.68 -17.15
CA TYR A 215 9.34 -43.06 -17.32
C TYR A 215 10.84 -43.14 -17.64
N GLU A 216 11.35 -42.21 -18.45
CA GLU A 216 12.80 -42.10 -18.68
C GLU A 216 13.58 -41.77 -17.40
N GLY A 217 13.08 -40.85 -16.56
CA GLY A 217 13.65 -40.55 -15.25
C GLY A 217 13.67 -41.76 -14.32
N TYR A 218 12.56 -42.51 -14.29
CA TYR A 218 12.47 -43.78 -13.56
C TYR A 218 13.54 -44.79 -14.01
N LYS A 219 13.70 -45.03 -15.32
CA LYS A 219 14.72 -45.96 -15.84
C LYS A 219 16.15 -45.57 -15.44
N ARG A 220 16.42 -44.27 -15.33
CA ARG A 220 17.75 -43.74 -14.98
C ARG A 220 17.99 -43.69 -13.47
N GLY A 221 16.97 -43.94 -12.65
CA GLY A 221 17.08 -43.80 -11.20
C GLY A 221 17.11 -42.34 -10.74
N GLU A 222 16.65 -41.40 -11.58
CA GLU A 222 16.74 -39.96 -11.33
C GLU A 222 15.41 -39.41 -10.82
N THR A 223 15.49 -38.45 -9.88
CA THR A 223 14.31 -37.69 -9.46
C THR A 223 13.99 -36.63 -10.51
N TRP A 224 12.78 -36.69 -11.06
CA TRP A 224 12.31 -35.73 -12.05
C TRP A 224 11.31 -34.75 -11.42
N ARG A 225 11.49 -33.45 -11.65
CA ARG A 225 10.66 -32.39 -11.05
C ARG A 225 10.07 -31.49 -12.13
N LEU A 226 8.78 -31.20 -12.02
CA LEU A 226 8.05 -30.33 -12.92
C LEU A 226 7.25 -29.31 -12.10
N HIS A 227 7.47 -28.02 -12.35
CA HIS A 227 6.86 -26.95 -11.56
C HIS A 227 5.61 -26.35 -12.23
N ASP A 228 5.32 -26.72 -13.48
CA ASP A 228 4.27 -26.13 -14.31
C ASP A 228 3.29 -27.14 -14.90
N ALA A 229 3.08 -28.26 -14.19
CA ALA A 229 2.16 -29.29 -14.61
C ALA A 229 0.69 -28.85 -14.47
N ILE A 230 -0.19 -29.46 -15.25
CA ILE A 230 -1.64 -29.31 -15.10
C ILE A 230 -2.22 -30.71 -15.02
N LEU A 231 -2.88 -30.99 -13.90
CA LEU A 231 -3.72 -32.16 -13.74
C LEU A 231 -5.17 -31.83 -14.09
N ARG A 232 -5.92 -32.83 -14.51
CA ARG A 232 -7.36 -32.77 -14.73
C ARG A 232 -8.05 -33.53 -13.61
N THR A 233 -8.89 -32.82 -12.86
CA THR A 233 -9.75 -33.41 -11.84
C THR A 233 -10.84 -34.28 -12.50
N ALA A 234 -11.51 -35.15 -11.73
CA ALA A 234 -12.65 -35.93 -12.22
C ALA A 234 -13.76 -35.09 -12.89
N PRO A 235 -14.17 -33.92 -12.36
CA PRO A 235 -15.14 -33.04 -13.03
C PRO A 235 -14.58 -32.26 -14.25
N GLY A 236 -13.30 -32.47 -14.62
CA GLY A 236 -12.69 -31.84 -15.79
C GLY A 236 -12.04 -30.48 -15.54
N GLN A 237 -12.01 -30.00 -14.29
CA GLN A 237 -11.32 -28.75 -13.93
C GLN A 237 -9.81 -28.92 -14.02
N GLN A 238 -9.14 -27.88 -14.52
CA GLN A 238 -7.67 -27.80 -14.57
C GLN A 238 -7.12 -27.44 -13.19
N LEU A 239 -6.17 -28.25 -12.71
CA LEU A 239 -5.47 -28.05 -11.45
C LEU A 239 -3.99 -27.81 -11.74
N PRO A 240 -3.47 -26.58 -11.56
CA PRO A 240 -2.04 -26.32 -11.70
C PRO A 240 -1.28 -26.91 -10.50
N VAL A 241 -0.27 -27.74 -10.77
CA VAL A 241 0.49 -28.43 -9.72
C VAL A 241 2.00 -28.40 -9.99
N ALA A 242 2.77 -28.50 -8.92
CA ALA A 242 4.15 -28.94 -8.97
C ALA A 242 4.23 -30.43 -8.65
N MET A 243 5.03 -31.18 -9.41
CA MET A 243 5.19 -32.62 -9.25
C MET A 243 6.66 -32.98 -9.06
N SER A 244 6.92 -33.94 -8.18
CA SER A 244 8.23 -34.60 -8.05
C SER A 244 8.06 -36.10 -8.13
N CYS A 245 8.82 -36.74 -9.01
CA CYS A 245 8.71 -38.16 -9.32
C CYS A 245 10.05 -38.81 -8.99
N ALA A 246 10.05 -39.69 -7.98
CA ALA A 246 11.25 -40.34 -7.48
C ALA A 246 11.09 -41.87 -7.57
N PRO A 247 12.03 -42.59 -8.18
CA PRO A 247 11.98 -44.05 -8.26
C PRO A 247 12.12 -44.67 -6.87
N LEU A 248 11.34 -45.72 -6.61
CA LEU A 248 11.47 -46.55 -5.42
C LEU A 248 12.59 -47.60 -5.60
N PRO A 249 13.06 -48.25 -4.51
CA PRO A 249 14.03 -49.34 -4.62
C PRO A 249 13.58 -50.40 -5.63
N ALA A 250 14.54 -50.97 -6.37
CA ALA A 250 14.27 -51.83 -7.54
C ALA A 250 13.34 -53.03 -7.27
N GLU A 251 13.29 -53.51 -6.03
CA GLU A 251 12.38 -54.59 -5.59
C GLU A 251 10.88 -54.21 -5.73
N GLN A 252 10.55 -52.91 -5.67
CA GLN A 252 9.17 -52.41 -5.70
C GLN A 252 8.67 -52.09 -7.11
N LYS A 253 9.56 -51.95 -8.11
CA LYS A 253 9.24 -51.64 -9.52
C LYS A 253 8.22 -50.52 -9.71
N ALA A 254 8.38 -49.43 -8.94
CA ALA A 254 7.45 -48.32 -8.92
C ALA A 254 8.17 -47.00 -8.66
N MET A 255 7.45 -45.89 -8.77
CA MET A 255 7.92 -44.56 -8.38
C MET A 255 6.90 -43.87 -7.48
N VAL A 256 7.38 -43.01 -6.58
CA VAL A 256 6.54 -42.09 -5.82
C VAL A 256 6.39 -40.80 -6.62
N VAL A 257 5.16 -40.36 -6.79
CA VAL A 257 4.81 -39.05 -7.35
C VAL A 257 4.21 -38.21 -6.23
N THR A 258 4.88 -37.13 -5.87
CA THR A 258 4.34 -36.11 -4.96
C THR A 258 3.78 -34.96 -5.78
N VAL A 259 2.61 -34.47 -5.38
CA VAL A 259 1.83 -33.44 -6.08
C VAL A 259 1.49 -32.33 -5.09
N LEU A 260 1.91 -31.11 -5.42
CA LEU A 260 1.65 -29.91 -4.65
C LEU A 260 0.73 -28.97 -5.44
N ASP A 261 -0.38 -28.54 -4.83
CA ASP A 261 -1.29 -27.57 -5.45
C ASP A 261 -0.64 -26.18 -5.54
N MET A 262 -0.62 -25.62 -6.75
CA MET A 262 -0.06 -24.30 -7.03
C MET A 262 -1.15 -23.25 -7.30
N SER A 263 -2.42 -23.58 -7.08
CA SER A 263 -3.56 -22.71 -7.39
C SER A 263 -3.53 -21.40 -6.60
N GLU A 264 -3.44 -21.46 -5.26
CA GLU A 264 -3.38 -20.26 -4.42
C GLU A 264 -2.13 -19.43 -4.71
N VAL A 265 -0.98 -20.07 -4.87
CA VAL A 265 0.29 -19.39 -5.16
C VAL A 265 0.21 -18.65 -6.50
N ARG A 266 -0.34 -19.29 -7.55
CA ARG A 266 -0.53 -18.64 -8.86
C ARG A 266 -1.55 -17.53 -8.82
N HIS A 267 -2.68 -17.72 -8.13
CA HIS A 267 -3.69 -16.68 -7.97
C HIS A 267 -3.13 -15.46 -7.25
N LEU A 268 -2.39 -15.67 -6.14
CA LEU A 268 -1.74 -14.59 -5.39
C LEU A 268 -0.66 -13.89 -6.24
N HIS A 269 0.10 -14.65 -7.04
CA HIS A 269 1.08 -14.07 -7.96
C HIS A 269 0.41 -13.19 -9.02
N GLN A 270 -0.68 -13.65 -9.63
CA GLN A 270 -1.47 -12.85 -10.58
C GLN A 270 -2.07 -11.60 -9.95
N GLN A 271 -2.57 -11.71 -8.71
CA GLN A 271 -3.07 -10.56 -7.96
C GLN A 271 -1.94 -9.55 -7.66
N LEU A 272 -0.76 -10.02 -7.27
CA LEU A 272 0.41 -9.19 -7.03
C LEU A 272 0.88 -8.49 -8.31
N GLU A 273 0.91 -9.20 -9.45
CA GLU A 273 1.21 -8.61 -10.75
C GLU A 273 0.20 -7.51 -11.12
N TYR A 274 -1.10 -7.79 -10.95
CA TYR A 274 -2.16 -6.81 -11.21
C TYR A 274 -2.03 -5.57 -10.30
N GLN A 275 -1.80 -5.78 -9.00
CA GLN A 275 -1.58 -4.68 -8.04
C GLN A 275 -0.29 -3.91 -8.29
N ALA A 276 0.75 -4.55 -8.81
CA ALA A 276 2.02 -3.91 -9.11
C ALA A 276 1.92 -2.88 -10.24
N VAL A 277 0.96 -3.03 -11.16
CA VAL A 277 0.82 -2.18 -12.36
C VAL A 277 -0.47 -1.36 -12.41
N THR A 278 -1.41 -1.56 -11.49
CA THR A 278 -2.67 -0.78 -11.42
C THR A 278 -2.76 0.08 -10.16
N ASP A 279 -3.53 1.16 -10.26
CA ASP A 279 -3.92 2.02 -9.13
C ASP A 279 -5.12 1.38 -8.42
N PRO A 280 -5.03 1.06 -7.11
CA PRO A 280 -6.05 0.30 -6.40
C PRO A 280 -7.36 1.07 -6.22
N LEU A 281 -7.33 2.40 -6.30
CA LEU A 281 -8.52 3.24 -6.13
C LEU A 281 -9.38 3.28 -7.40
N THR A 282 -8.73 3.49 -8.56
CA THR A 282 -9.39 3.77 -9.84
C THR A 282 -9.41 2.57 -10.81
N GLY A 283 -8.56 1.57 -10.55
CA GLY A 283 -8.35 0.44 -11.45
C GLY A 283 -7.73 0.83 -12.79
N LEU A 284 -7.13 2.03 -12.89
CA LEU A 284 -6.31 2.46 -14.02
C LEU A 284 -4.88 1.92 -13.88
N LEU A 285 -4.05 2.07 -14.92
CA LEU A 285 -2.62 1.82 -14.76
C LEU A 285 -2.04 2.79 -13.74
N ASN A 286 -1.23 2.29 -12.81
CA ASN A 286 -0.42 3.16 -11.97
C ASN A 286 0.78 3.69 -12.77
N ARG A 287 1.58 4.57 -12.17
CA ARG A 287 2.77 5.13 -12.79
C ARG A 287 3.69 4.08 -13.42
N ARG A 288 3.93 2.95 -12.74
CA ARG A 288 4.79 1.86 -13.26
C ARG A 288 4.15 1.15 -14.45
N GLY A 289 2.87 0.79 -14.34
CA GLY A 289 2.13 0.12 -15.41
C GLY A 289 2.00 0.98 -16.67
N PHE A 290 1.73 2.27 -16.50
CA PHE A 290 1.68 3.22 -17.61
C PHE A 290 3.04 3.32 -18.31
N HIS A 291 4.13 3.45 -17.54
CA HIS A 291 5.49 3.55 -18.08
C HIS A 291 5.85 2.33 -18.93
N GLN A 292 5.62 1.13 -18.40
CA GLN A 292 5.85 -0.12 -19.13
C GLN A 292 4.97 -0.25 -20.39
N ALA A 293 3.69 0.13 -20.32
CA ALA A 293 2.78 0.04 -21.45
C ALA A 293 3.19 1.00 -22.59
N VAL A 294 3.55 2.24 -22.24
CA VAL A 294 3.93 3.26 -23.22
C VAL A 294 5.32 3.01 -23.82
N GLU A 295 6.31 2.58 -23.03
CA GLU A 295 7.64 2.22 -23.58
C GLU A 295 7.53 1.12 -24.65
N ASN A 296 6.67 0.13 -24.43
CA ASN A 296 6.40 -0.93 -25.41
C ASN A 296 5.78 -0.40 -26.71
N VAL A 297 4.95 0.64 -26.64
CA VAL A 297 4.36 1.30 -27.81
C VAL A 297 5.39 2.16 -28.54
N LEU A 298 6.17 2.97 -27.81
CA LEU A 298 7.23 3.80 -28.38
C LEU A 298 8.27 2.97 -29.15
N LEU A 299 8.68 1.82 -28.61
CA LEU A 299 9.60 0.88 -29.28
C LEU A 299 9.04 0.29 -30.59
N ARG A 300 7.71 0.21 -30.73
CA ARG A 300 7.04 -0.28 -31.95
C ARG A 300 6.77 0.82 -32.97
N SER A 301 6.72 2.08 -32.52
CA SER A 301 6.25 3.22 -33.31
C SER A 301 7.26 3.74 -34.34
N GLU A 302 8.52 3.31 -34.33
CA GLU A 302 9.50 3.67 -35.38
C GLU A 302 9.09 3.19 -36.79
N ARG A 303 8.01 2.40 -36.92
CA ARG A 303 7.55 1.80 -38.19
C ARG A 303 6.11 2.15 -38.61
N ASN A 304 5.36 2.93 -37.83
CA ASN A 304 3.95 3.23 -38.10
C ASN A 304 3.74 4.70 -38.56
N GLU A 305 2.82 4.93 -39.48
CA GLU A 305 2.44 6.28 -39.98
C GLU A 305 1.53 7.06 -39.03
N GLN A 306 1.24 6.53 -37.83
CA GLN A 306 0.36 7.15 -36.84
C GLN A 306 1.15 8.01 -35.86
N SER A 307 0.56 9.16 -35.49
CA SER A 307 1.09 10.08 -34.50
C SER A 307 0.72 9.63 -33.08
N LEU A 308 1.72 9.49 -32.22
CA LEU A 308 1.52 9.23 -30.80
C LEU A 308 1.38 10.56 -30.06
N VAL A 309 0.30 10.70 -29.30
CA VAL A 309 0.01 11.91 -28.53
C VAL A 309 -0.21 11.58 -27.06
N LEU A 310 0.55 12.23 -26.19
CA LEU A 310 0.43 12.13 -24.75
C LEU A 310 -0.40 13.32 -24.22
N LEU A 311 -1.43 13.00 -23.44
CA LEU A 311 -2.21 13.93 -22.65
C LEU A 311 -1.80 13.82 -21.18
N TYR A 312 -1.51 14.94 -20.55
CA TYR A 312 -1.30 15.05 -19.10
C TYR A 312 -2.42 15.91 -18.51
N LEU A 313 -3.17 15.37 -17.56
CA LEU A 313 -4.38 15.95 -17.02
C LEU A 313 -4.23 16.17 -15.52
N ASP A 314 -4.74 17.30 -15.04
CA ASP A 314 -4.80 17.61 -13.61
C ASP A 314 -6.16 18.23 -13.27
N LEU A 315 -6.76 17.75 -12.17
CA LEU A 315 -8.09 18.19 -11.73
C LEU A 315 -8.04 19.54 -11.01
N ASP A 316 -8.61 20.55 -11.64
CA ASP A 316 -8.70 21.88 -11.08
C ASP A 316 -9.62 21.90 -9.85
N GLY A 317 -9.07 22.32 -8.71
CA GLY A 317 -9.83 22.49 -7.47
C GLY A 317 -10.04 21.22 -6.65
N PHE A 318 -9.45 20.08 -7.03
CA PHE A 318 -9.58 18.82 -6.27
C PHE A 318 -9.17 18.95 -4.80
N LYS A 319 -8.12 19.74 -4.51
CA LYS A 319 -7.72 20.03 -3.13
C LYS A 319 -8.85 20.67 -2.30
N ARG A 320 -9.64 21.58 -2.88
CA ARG A 320 -10.78 22.19 -2.18
C ARG A 320 -11.86 21.16 -1.86
N VAL A 321 -12.05 20.15 -2.72
CA VAL A 321 -12.97 19.03 -2.47
C VAL A 321 -12.50 18.24 -1.26
N ASN A 322 -11.22 17.86 -1.19
CA ASN A 322 -10.67 17.16 -0.02
C ASN A 322 -10.76 18.00 1.26
N ASP A 323 -10.42 19.29 1.19
CA ASP A 323 -10.41 20.18 2.35
C ASP A 323 -11.83 20.46 2.87
N SER A 324 -12.85 20.46 1.99
CA SER A 324 -14.24 20.79 2.35
C SER A 324 -15.10 19.56 2.69
N LEU A 325 -14.90 18.45 2.00
CA LEU A 325 -15.77 17.25 2.07
C LEU A 325 -15.05 16.01 2.62
N GLY A 326 -13.74 16.10 2.86
CA GLY A 326 -12.92 15.00 3.35
C GLY A 326 -12.41 14.06 2.24
N HIS A 327 -11.44 13.22 2.61
CA HIS A 327 -10.76 12.32 1.67
C HIS A 327 -11.67 11.25 1.06
N ASP A 328 -12.66 10.75 1.79
CA ASP A 328 -13.60 9.74 1.25
C ASP A 328 -14.42 10.29 0.08
N ALA A 329 -14.78 11.58 0.11
CA ALA A 329 -15.46 12.26 -0.98
C ALA A 329 -14.52 12.47 -2.18
N GLY A 330 -13.27 12.86 -1.92
CA GLY A 330 -12.22 12.93 -2.94
C GLY A 330 -11.99 11.60 -3.65
N ASP A 331 -11.95 10.49 -2.91
CA ASP A 331 -11.80 9.15 -3.49
C ASP A 331 -12.97 8.77 -4.41
N ARG A 332 -14.20 9.17 -4.07
CA ARG A 332 -15.36 8.96 -4.95
C ARG A 332 -15.29 9.80 -6.21
N VAL A 333 -14.84 11.06 -6.10
CA VAL A 333 -14.59 11.93 -7.24
C VAL A 333 -13.55 11.30 -8.17
N LEU A 334 -12.43 10.82 -7.64
CA LEU A 334 -11.38 10.20 -8.45
C LEU A 334 -11.85 8.96 -9.20
N ARG A 335 -12.67 8.11 -8.56
CA ARG A 335 -13.31 6.97 -9.23
C ARG A 335 -14.21 7.42 -10.38
N TRP A 336 -15.06 8.41 -10.14
CA TRP A 336 -15.97 8.94 -11.16
C TRP A 336 -15.22 9.56 -12.33
N VAL A 337 -14.20 10.39 -12.07
CA VAL A 337 -13.33 10.97 -13.12
C VAL A 337 -12.73 9.85 -13.95
N SER A 338 -12.20 8.80 -13.31
CA SER A 338 -11.59 7.67 -14.01
C SER A 338 -12.58 6.96 -14.94
N GLU A 339 -13.84 6.83 -14.55
CA GLU A 339 -14.90 6.29 -15.41
C GLU A 339 -15.22 7.21 -16.59
N GLN A 340 -15.27 8.54 -16.37
CA GLN A 340 -15.49 9.50 -17.45
C GLN A 340 -14.34 9.48 -18.47
N LEU A 341 -13.10 9.42 -18.00
CA LEU A 341 -11.91 9.31 -18.85
C LEU A 341 -11.97 8.01 -19.68
N LYS A 342 -12.24 6.87 -19.03
CA LYS A 342 -12.40 5.57 -19.72
C LYS A 342 -13.49 5.59 -20.79
N ALA A 343 -14.63 6.24 -20.51
CA ALA A 343 -15.74 6.33 -21.46
C ALA A 343 -15.44 7.25 -22.67
N CYS A 344 -14.51 8.20 -22.52
CA CYS A 344 -14.13 9.11 -23.58
C CYS A 344 -13.09 8.54 -24.55
N LEU A 345 -12.25 7.62 -24.05
CA LEU A 345 -11.14 7.00 -24.76
C LEU A 345 -11.52 5.64 -25.37
N ARG A 346 -10.71 5.17 -26.31
CA ARG A 346 -10.89 3.89 -27.01
C ARG A 346 -10.23 2.75 -26.22
N ALA A 347 -10.63 1.51 -26.50
CA ALA A 347 -10.14 0.34 -25.76
C ALA A 347 -8.62 0.07 -25.91
N TYR A 348 -7.98 0.62 -26.93
CA TYR A 348 -6.54 0.52 -27.17
C TYR A 348 -5.75 1.75 -26.69
N ASP A 349 -6.43 2.82 -26.26
CA ASP A 349 -5.76 3.97 -25.67
C ASP A 349 -5.25 3.59 -24.27
N ILE A 350 -4.06 4.06 -23.92
CA ILE A 350 -3.44 3.74 -22.63
C ILE A 350 -3.79 4.84 -21.64
N LEU A 351 -4.46 4.51 -20.55
CA LEU A 351 -4.86 5.46 -19.50
C LEU A 351 -4.23 5.07 -18.16
N GLY A 352 -3.61 6.03 -17.49
CA GLY A 352 -2.99 5.86 -16.18
C GLY A 352 -3.25 7.01 -15.22
N ARG A 353 -3.07 6.73 -13.93
CA ARG A 353 -3.07 7.73 -12.85
C ARG A 353 -1.65 7.82 -12.28
N MET A 354 -1.07 9.03 -12.32
CA MET A 354 0.32 9.25 -11.90
C MET A 354 0.44 9.40 -10.37
N GLY A 355 -0.61 9.93 -9.74
CA GLY A 355 -0.73 10.13 -8.29
C GLY A 355 -1.67 11.30 -8.01
N GLY A 356 -2.24 11.37 -6.79
CA GLY A 356 -3.12 12.49 -6.43
C GLY A 356 -4.29 12.67 -7.40
N ASP A 357 -4.37 13.85 -8.00
CA ASP A 357 -5.32 14.32 -9.02
C ASP A 357 -4.78 14.28 -10.46
N GLU A 358 -3.62 13.66 -10.69
CA GLU A 358 -2.95 13.63 -12.00
C GLU A 358 -3.26 12.34 -12.78
N PHE A 359 -3.69 12.52 -14.03
CA PHE A 359 -3.99 11.44 -14.98
C PHE A 359 -3.20 11.63 -16.28
N THR A 360 -2.89 10.53 -16.96
CA THR A 360 -2.20 10.57 -18.26
C THR A 360 -2.83 9.61 -19.25
N ALA A 361 -2.95 10.03 -20.51
CA ALA A 361 -3.44 9.19 -21.59
C ALA A 361 -2.45 9.21 -22.78
N LEU A 362 -2.15 8.05 -23.35
CA LEU A 362 -1.45 7.95 -24.63
C LEU A 362 -2.44 7.51 -25.71
N LEU A 363 -2.48 8.28 -26.79
CA LEU A 363 -3.39 8.08 -27.92
C LEU A 363 -2.60 7.81 -29.20
N GLU A 364 -3.06 6.83 -29.98
CA GLU A 364 -2.62 6.60 -31.35
C GLU A 364 -3.61 7.28 -32.32
N LEU A 365 -3.15 8.35 -32.98
CA LEU A 365 -3.97 9.21 -33.83
C LEU A 365 -3.39 9.29 -35.25
N GLU A 366 -4.23 9.53 -36.25
CA GLU A 366 -3.76 9.78 -37.62
C GLU A 366 -3.05 11.14 -37.71
N PHE A 367 -3.59 12.13 -36.99
CA PHE A 367 -3.09 13.50 -36.99
C PHE A 367 -3.08 14.06 -35.55
N PRO A 368 -2.01 14.75 -35.11
CA PRO A 368 -1.92 15.28 -33.75
C PRO A 368 -3.03 16.28 -33.37
N GLU A 369 -3.60 16.98 -34.35
CA GLU A 369 -4.69 17.94 -34.17
C GLU A 369 -5.99 17.28 -33.70
N GLN A 370 -6.14 15.97 -33.88
CA GLN A 370 -7.28 15.21 -33.36
C GLN A 370 -7.29 15.19 -31.83
N ALA A 371 -6.13 15.34 -31.18
CA ALA A 371 -6.03 15.34 -29.72
C ALA A 371 -6.74 16.53 -29.08
N ALA A 372 -6.81 17.69 -29.75
CA ALA A 372 -7.56 18.86 -29.30
C ALA A 372 -9.03 18.53 -29.05
N LYS A 373 -9.69 17.87 -30.01
CA LYS A 373 -11.11 17.47 -29.90
C LYS A 373 -11.34 16.47 -28.77
N ILE A 374 -10.38 15.58 -28.53
CA ILE A 374 -10.45 14.61 -27.43
C ILE A 374 -10.28 15.35 -26.10
N ALA A 375 -9.32 16.28 -26.00
CA ALA A 375 -9.12 17.10 -24.82
C ALA A 375 -10.34 17.96 -24.47
N GLU A 376 -10.96 18.62 -25.46
CA GLU A 376 -12.22 19.37 -25.29
C GLU A 376 -13.33 18.47 -24.73
N LYS A 377 -13.52 17.30 -25.33
CA LYS A 377 -14.52 16.32 -24.85
C LYS A 377 -14.25 15.86 -23.42
N LEU A 378 -12.97 15.65 -23.05
CA LEU A 378 -12.58 15.27 -21.69
C LEU A 378 -12.87 16.41 -20.70
N ILE A 379 -12.53 17.65 -21.07
CA ILE A 379 -12.82 18.84 -20.26
C ILE A 379 -14.32 18.97 -20.03
N GLU A 380 -15.14 18.91 -21.08
CA GLU A 380 -16.60 19.01 -20.98
C GLU A 380 -17.17 17.92 -20.07
N ARG A 381 -16.69 16.67 -20.19
CA ARG A 381 -17.20 15.53 -19.41
C ARG A 381 -16.83 15.59 -17.94
N VAL A 382 -15.62 16.02 -17.62
CA VAL A 382 -15.16 16.17 -16.23
C VAL A 382 -15.78 17.41 -15.58
N SER A 383 -16.11 18.44 -16.38
CA SER A 383 -16.70 19.70 -15.89
C SER A 383 -18.20 19.62 -15.59
N ILE A 384 -18.82 18.44 -15.70
CA ILE A 384 -20.22 18.24 -15.35
C ILE A 384 -20.35 18.23 -13.82
N CYS A 385 -21.31 19.00 -13.29
CA CYS A 385 -21.65 19.00 -11.87
C CYS A 385 -22.02 17.59 -11.38
N GLN A 386 -21.33 17.10 -10.36
CA GLN A 386 -21.58 15.80 -9.76
C GLN A 386 -22.15 15.96 -8.35
N GLN A 387 -23.22 15.22 -8.04
CA GLN A 387 -23.66 15.09 -6.65
C GLN A 387 -22.82 14.07 -5.88
N VAL A 388 -22.13 14.54 -4.85
CA VAL A 388 -21.43 13.72 -3.87
C VAL A 388 -22.04 14.03 -2.51
N ASP A 389 -22.65 13.02 -1.87
CA ASP A 389 -23.38 13.14 -0.59
C ASP A 389 -24.47 14.23 -0.56
N GLY A 390 -25.11 14.48 -1.71
CA GLY A 390 -26.15 15.50 -1.85
C GLY A 390 -25.64 16.92 -2.05
N LEU A 391 -24.32 17.11 -2.19
CA LEU A 391 -23.69 18.39 -2.54
C LEU A 391 -23.23 18.39 -3.99
N ASP A 392 -23.49 19.50 -4.68
CA ASP A 392 -23.10 19.74 -6.06
C ASP A 392 -21.61 20.13 -6.12
N VAL A 393 -20.78 19.23 -6.66
CA VAL A 393 -19.34 19.44 -6.85
C VAL A 393 -19.07 19.76 -8.32
N MET A 394 -18.46 20.91 -8.55
CA MET A 394 -17.96 21.35 -9.86
C MET A 394 -16.44 21.22 -9.88
N LEU A 395 -15.92 20.35 -10.74
CA LEU A 395 -14.49 20.18 -10.98
C LEU A 395 -14.12 20.71 -12.36
N GLY A 396 -12.89 21.22 -12.51
CA GLY A 396 -12.31 21.46 -13.83
C GLY A 396 -11.21 20.45 -14.12
N VAL A 397 -10.72 20.44 -15.35
CA VAL A 397 -9.48 19.73 -15.69
C VAL A 397 -8.65 20.59 -16.63
N SER A 398 -7.37 20.70 -16.34
CA SER A 398 -6.38 21.35 -17.20
C SER A 398 -5.56 20.28 -17.89
N ILE A 399 -5.37 20.40 -19.21
CA ILE A 399 -4.77 19.36 -20.04
C ILE A 399 -3.55 19.89 -20.80
N GLY A 400 -2.45 19.19 -20.73
CA GLY A 400 -1.26 19.41 -21.56
C GLY A 400 -1.11 18.33 -22.60
N ILE A 401 -0.77 18.72 -23.83
CA ILE A 401 -0.67 17.83 -24.99
C ILE A 401 0.77 17.84 -25.50
N ALA A 402 1.41 16.67 -25.59
CA ALA A 402 2.72 16.50 -26.19
C ALA A 402 2.69 15.44 -27.29
N THR A 403 3.35 15.73 -28.41
CA THR A 403 3.37 14.86 -29.60
C THR A 403 4.72 14.16 -29.72
N PHE A 404 4.71 12.87 -30.04
CA PHE A 404 5.93 12.13 -30.35
C PHE A 404 6.11 12.05 -31.86
N PRO A 405 7.33 12.27 -32.39
CA PRO A 405 8.59 12.50 -31.67
C PRO A 405 8.91 13.98 -31.38
N ASP A 406 8.08 14.94 -31.80
CA ASP A 406 8.43 16.38 -31.79
C ASP A 406 8.72 16.96 -30.39
N CYS A 407 8.03 16.45 -29.37
CA CYS A 407 8.11 16.94 -27.99
C CYS A 407 9.06 16.10 -27.11
N GLY A 408 9.68 15.05 -27.64
CA GLY A 408 10.61 14.20 -26.88
C GLY A 408 10.90 12.87 -27.58
N SER A 409 12.11 12.35 -27.43
CA SER A 409 12.54 11.06 -28.00
C SER A 409 12.26 9.86 -27.07
N ASP A 410 11.83 10.10 -25.84
CA ASP A 410 11.52 9.10 -24.84
C ASP A 410 10.28 9.49 -24.01
N LEU A 411 9.75 8.54 -23.25
CA LEU A 411 8.56 8.78 -22.42
C LEU A 411 8.78 9.88 -21.37
N ASN A 412 9.97 9.95 -20.78
CA ASN A 412 10.26 10.97 -19.77
C ASN A 412 10.28 12.38 -20.37
N GLY A 413 10.78 12.54 -21.60
CA GLY A 413 10.71 13.78 -22.36
C GLY A 413 9.27 14.18 -22.67
N LEU A 414 8.47 13.24 -23.18
CA LEU A 414 7.04 13.43 -23.46
C LEU A 414 6.24 13.85 -22.21
N LEU A 415 6.39 13.13 -21.10
CA LEU A 415 5.70 13.44 -19.84
C LEU A 415 6.06 14.85 -19.35
N ARG A 416 7.34 15.22 -19.42
CA ARG A 416 7.80 16.56 -19.02
C ARG A 416 7.23 17.65 -19.92
N ALA A 417 7.19 17.41 -21.23
CA ALA A 417 6.61 18.35 -22.18
C ALA A 417 5.10 18.54 -21.95
N ALA A 418 4.37 17.44 -21.75
CA ALA A 418 2.94 17.49 -21.49
C ALA A 418 2.62 18.15 -20.14
N ASP A 419 3.40 17.89 -19.09
CA ASP A 419 3.28 18.55 -17.78
C ASP A 419 3.46 20.08 -17.88
N VAL A 420 4.50 20.53 -18.59
CA VAL A 420 4.73 21.97 -18.84
C VAL A 420 3.55 22.61 -19.56
N ALA A 421 3.00 21.94 -20.58
CA ALA A 421 1.84 22.44 -21.32
C ALA A 421 0.58 22.49 -20.44
N MET A 422 0.35 21.47 -19.60
CA MET A 422 -0.77 21.40 -18.66
C MET A 422 -0.71 22.54 -17.66
N TYR A 423 0.48 22.83 -17.13
CA TYR A 423 0.67 23.94 -16.21
C TYR A 423 0.39 25.30 -16.86
N GLU A 424 0.80 25.52 -18.12
CA GLU A 424 0.44 26.73 -18.86
C GLU A 424 -1.08 26.81 -19.12
N ALA A 425 -1.76 25.68 -19.33
CA ALA A 425 -3.22 25.63 -19.40
C ALA A 425 -3.87 26.10 -18.08
N LYS A 426 -3.33 25.70 -16.92
CA LYS A 426 -3.78 26.20 -15.62
C LYS A 426 -3.62 27.71 -15.48
N ARG A 427 -2.49 28.27 -15.93
CA ARG A 427 -2.23 29.71 -15.85
C ARG A 427 -3.12 30.53 -16.77
N ALA A 428 -3.41 30.02 -17.95
CA ALA A 428 -4.21 30.72 -18.95
C ALA A 428 -5.71 30.77 -18.62
N GLY A 429 -6.12 30.32 -17.43
CA GLY A 429 -7.51 30.36 -16.96
C GLY A 429 -8.09 29.03 -16.50
N ARG A 430 -7.29 27.95 -16.43
CA ARG A 430 -7.76 26.57 -16.11
C ARG A 430 -8.80 26.06 -17.12
N GLN A 431 -9.33 24.84 -16.93
CA GLN A 431 -10.40 24.25 -17.76
C GLN A 431 -10.15 24.34 -19.28
N GLN A 432 -8.90 24.19 -19.68
CA GLN A 432 -8.50 24.29 -21.08
C GLN A 432 -7.37 23.30 -21.36
N TYR A 433 -7.06 23.13 -22.63
CA TYR A 433 -5.89 22.38 -23.06
C TYR A 433 -4.84 23.28 -23.69
N ARG A 434 -3.58 22.86 -23.64
CA ARG A 434 -2.47 23.49 -24.38
C ARG A 434 -1.58 22.44 -25.01
N TYR A 435 -1.16 22.69 -26.24
CA TYR A 435 -0.04 21.95 -26.84
C TYR A 435 1.27 22.47 -26.27
N TYR A 436 2.21 21.55 -26.08
CA TYR A 436 3.58 21.90 -25.77
C TYR A 436 4.24 22.62 -26.96
N ASP A 437 4.88 23.74 -26.67
CA ASP A 437 5.71 24.50 -27.60
C ASP A 437 7.14 24.55 -27.03
N GLN A 438 8.16 24.41 -27.88
CA GLN A 438 9.58 24.43 -27.46
C GLN A 438 9.95 25.73 -26.73
N GLU A 439 9.28 26.85 -26.99
CA GLU A 439 9.48 28.09 -26.21
C GLU A 439 9.06 27.96 -24.73
N MET A 440 8.14 27.04 -24.40
CA MET A 440 7.64 26.85 -23.02
C MET A 440 8.71 26.29 -22.08
N ASN A 441 9.64 25.46 -22.58
CA ASN A 441 10.72 24.91 -21.75
C ASN A 441 11.70 26.00 -21.29
N GLY A 442 11.99 26.97 -22.16
CA GLY A 442 12.79 28.15 -21.83
C GLY A 442 12.11 29.04 -20.79
N ARG A 443 10.80 29.24 -20.90
CA ARG A 443 10.00 30.02 -19.95
C ARG A 443 9.90 29.34 -18.58
N ALA A 444 9.69 28.03 -18.53
CA ALA A 444 9.62 27.26 -17.28
C ALA A 444 10.95 27.30 -16.50
N ARG A 445 12.09 27.12 -17.20
CA ARG A 445 13.42 27.22 -16.58
C ARG A 445 13.74 28.65 -16.12
N SER A 446 13.42 29.66 -16.94
CA SER A 446 13.59 31.07 -16.58
C SER A 446 12.73 31.45 -15.38
N ARG A 447 11.53 30.87 -15.24
CA ARG A 447 10.65 31.08 -14.09
C ARG A 447 11.21 30.48 -12.80
N LEU A 448 11.71 29.24 -12.83
CA LEU A 448 12.35 28.64 -11.66
C LEU A 448 13.55 29.46 -11.18
N MET A 449 14.36 29.96 -12.12
CA MET A 449 15.45 30.89 -11.80
C MET A 449 14.93 32.19 -11.20
N LEU A 450 13.85 32.75 -11.76
CA LEU A 450 13.24 33.98 -11.25
C LEU A 450 12.64 33.79 -9.85
N GLU A 451 12.03 32.64 -9.55
CA GLU A 451 11.50 32.34 -8.21
C GLU A 451 12.61 32.25 -7.15
N ASP A 452 13.72 31.59 -7.48
CA ASP A 452 14.90 31.51 -6.60
C ASP A 452 15.55 32.89 -6.39
N SER A 453 15.63 33.69 -7.45
CA SER A 453 16.06 35.09 -7.38
C SER A 453 15.14 35.96 -6.52
N VAL A 454 13.81 35.78 -6.60
CA VAL A 454 12.85 36.52 -5.76
C VAL A 454 13.07 36.22 -4.29
N ARG A 455 13.28 34.96 -3.90
CA ARG A 455 13.59 34.60 -2.50
C ARG A 455 14.88 35.27 -2.03
N SER A 456 15.93 35.21 -2.84
CA SER A 456 17.22 35.86 -2.54
C SER A 456 17.10 37.39 -2.40
N ALA A 457 16.24 38.01 -3.21
CA ALA A 457 16.00 39.45 -3.19
C ALA A 457 15.27 39.93 -1.93
N ILE A 458 14.40 39.09 -1.34
CA ILE A 458 13.74 39.38 -0.06
C ILE A 458 14.77 39.48 1.05
N ASP A 459 15.71 38.53 1.10
CA ASP A 459 16.78 38.51 2.10
C ASP A 459 17.78 39.66 1.89
N SER A 460 18.09 39.97 0.63
CA SER A 460 19.09 40.99 0.25
C SER A 460 18.55 42.43 0.25
N LYS A 461 17.22 42.61 0.41
CA LYS A 461 16.51 43.90 0.35
C LYS A 461 16.67 44.64 -0.99
N ASP A 462 16.62 43.91 -2.10
CA ASP A 462 16.75 44.45 -3.46
C ASP A 462 15.45 45.12 -3.99
N PHE A 463 14.41 45.17 -3.17
CA PHE A 463 13.15 45.82 -3.49
C PHE A 463 13.18 47.31 -3.12
N THR A 464 12.54 48.12 -3.96
CA THR A 464 12.36 49.56 -3.74
C THR A 464 10.90 49.94 -3.99
N LEU A 465 10.51 51.12 -3.48
CA LEU A 465 9.18 51.69 -3.71
C LEU A 465 9.30 52.92 -4.61
N VAL A 466 8.45 52.98 -5.62
CA VAL A 466 8.18 54.20 -6.41
C VAL A 466 6.74 54.61 -6.17
N TYR A 467 6.42 55.86 -6.46
CA TYR A 467 5.18 56.49 -6.02
C TYR A 467 4.45 57.11 -7.20
N GLN A 468 3.22 56.66 -7.42
CA GLN A 468 2.38 57.13 -8.51
C GLN A 468 1.40 58.20 -7.99
N PRO A 469 1.47 59.46 -8.47
CA PRO A 469 0.64 60.54 -7.94
C PRO A 469 -0.82 60.43 -8.35
N GLN A 470 -1.70 60.78 -7.41
CA GLN A 470 -3.15 60.90 -7.57
C GLN A 470 -3.56 62.37 -7.48
N VAL A 471 -4.11 62.93 -8.56
CA VAL A 471 -4.38 64.38 -8.66
C VAL A 471 -5.85 64.67 -8.89
N SER A 472 -6.30 65.79 -8.34
CA SER A 472 -7.65 66.31 -8.53
C SER A 472 -7.85 66.83 -9.95
N LEU A 473 -8.94 66.41 -10.59
CA LEU A 473 -9.33 66.91 -11.91
C LEU A 473 -9.85 68.36 -11.87
N HIS A 474 -10.23 68.86 -10.69
CA HIS A 474 -10.83 70.19 -10.55
C HIS A 474 -9.78 71.30 -10.54
N ASP A 475 -8.77 71.17 -9.69
CA ASP A 475 -7.79 72.20 -9.33
C ASP A 475 -6.32 71.69 -9.40
N GLY A 476 -6.10 70.42 -9.78
CA GLY A 476 -4.77 69.86 -10.00
C GLY A 476 -3.96 69.58 -8.73
N HIS A 477 -4.56 69.71 -7.54
CA HIS A 477 -3.83 69.43 -6.29
C HIS A 477 -3.56 67.92 -6.14
N LEU A 478 -2.47 67.60 -5.43
CA LEU A 478 -2.08 66.24 -5.10
C LEU A 478 -2.89 65.74 -3.90
N ARG A 479 -3.72 64.71 -4.10
CA ARG A 479 -4.49 64.03 -3.04
C ARG A 479 -3.64 63.05 -2.27
N GLY A 480 -2.86 62.28 -3.00
CA GLY A 480 -2.11 61.16 -2.46
C GLY A 480 -1.20 60.55 -3.48
N VAL A 481 -0.54 59.48 -3.07
CA VAL A 481 0.32 58.67 -3.94
C VAL A 481 0.09 57.19 -3.66
N GLU A 482 0.12 56.38 -4.70
CA GLU A 482 0.15 54.92 -4.57
C GLU A 482 1.60 54.43 -4.54
N ALA A 483 1.95 53.62 -3.55
CA ALA A 483 3.26 53.01 -3.42
C ALA A 483 3.33 51.72 -4.24
N LEU A 484 4.17 51.71 -5.25
CA LEU A 484 4.35 50.60 -6.18
C LEU A 484 5.69 49.92 -5.94
N LEU A 485 5.64 48.60 -5.73
CA LEU A 485 6.83 47.77 -5.54
C LEU A 485 7.63 47.67 -6.84
N ARG A 486 8.95 47.87 -6.75
CA ARG A 486 9.91 47.69 -7.83
C ARG A 486 11.03 46.77 -7.39
N TRP A 487 11.58 46.04 -8.35
CA TRP A 487 12.67 45.13 -8.10
C TRP A 487 13.83 45.42 -9.04
N GLN A 488 14.97 45.78 -8.46
CA GLN A 488 16.22 45.96 -9.19
C GLN A 488 17.07 44.71 -9.02
N HIS A 489 17.02 43.80 -10.00
CA HIS A 489 17.80 42.58 -9.97
C HIS A 489 19.29 42.88 -10.23
N PRO A 490 20.24 42.38 -9.42
CA PRO A 490 21.66 42.71 -9.54
C PRO A 490 22.28 42.49 -10.94
N SER A 491 21.80 41.47 -11.68
CA SER A 491 22.31 41.15 -13.02
C SER A 491 21.41 41.55 -14.19
N VAL A 492 20.11 41.81 -13.96
CA VAL A 492 19.13 42.04 -15.04
C VAL A 492 18.60 43.48 -15.02
N GLY A 493 18.80 44.22 -13.93
CA GLY A 493 18.27 45.56 -13.75
C GLY A 493 16.80 45.55 -13.37
N ASP A 494 16.03 46.50 -13.90
CA ASP A 494 14.61 46.67 -13.56
C ASP A 494 13.76 45.49 -14.03
N VAL A 495 13.14 44.79 -13.08
CA VAL A 495 12.26 43.66 -13.38
C VAL A 495 10.80 44.15 -13.35
N PRO A 496 10.03 43.97 -14.44
CA PRO A 496 8.63 44.38 -14.50
C PRO A 496 7.77 43.73 -13.40
N PRO A 497 6.89 44.49 -12.71
CA PRO A 497 6.00 43.97 -11.66
C PRO A 497 5.17 42.76 -12.09
N GLY A 498 4.68 42.73 -13.33
CA GLY A 498 3.89 41.62 -13.87
C GLY A 498 4.66 40.28 -13.97
N LEU A 499 5.99 40.28 -13.85
CA LEU A 499 6.79 39.05 -13.85
C LEU A 499 7.04 38.51 -12.44
N PHE A 500 7.15 39.36 -11.42
CA PHE A 500 7.55 38.93 -10.08
C PHE A 500 6.43 39.00 -9.03
N LEU A 501 5.44 39.90 -9.16
CA LEU A 501 4.31 39.97 -8.22
C LEU A 501 3.49 38.67 -8.19
N PRO A 502 3.13 38.05 -9.33
CA PRO A 502 2.42 36.77 -9.30
C PRO A 502 3.23 35.65 -8.63
N LEU A 503 4.57 35.66 -8.80
CA LEU A 503 5.45 34.69 -8.15
C LEU A 503 5.45 34.86 -6.63
N LEU A 504 5.49 36.11 -6.15
CA LEU A 504 5.42 36.41 -4.72
C LEU A 504 4.11 35.92 -4.09
N GLU A 505 3.00 36.00 -4.81
CA GLU A 505 1.70 35.53 -4.34
C GLU A 505 1.57 34.00 -4.37
N GLU A 506 1.88 33.38 -5.52
CA GLU A 506 1.80 31.92 -5.69
C GLU A 506 2.71 31.18 -4.70
N ALA A 507 3.94 31.67 -4.50
CA ALA A 507 4.90 31.11 -3.55
C ALA A 507 4.65 31.55 -2.10
N ARG A 508 3.59 32.35 -1.84
CA ARG A 508 3.24 32.94 -0.52
C ARG A 508 4.36 33.77 0.12
N LEU A 509 5.32 34.23 -0.68
CA LEU A 509 6.45 35.05 -0.26
C LEU A 509 6.07 36.51 -0.02
N ILE A 510 4.96 36.98 -0.59
CA ILE A 510 4.45 38.35 -0.37
C ILE A 510 4.21 38.64 1.13
N SER A 511 3.83 37.61 1.88
CA SER A 511 3.66 37.67 3.34
C SER A 511 4.94 38.06 4.08
N GLN A 512 6.10 37.61 3.59
CA GLN A 512 7.40 37.88 4.20
C GLN A 512 7.84 39.33 3.93
N LEU A 513 7.47 39.88 2.76
CA LEU A 513 7.75 41.28 2.40
C LEU A 513 6.78 42.28 3.03
N SER A 514 5.60 41.83 3.45
CA SER A 514 4.51 42.70 3.93
C SER A 514 4.95 43.67 5.02
N SER A 515 5.62 43.16 6.06
CA SER A 515 6.11 43.98 7.15
C SER A 515 7.15 45.01 6.71
N TRP A 516 7.98 44.69 5.71
CA TRP A 516 8.95 45.64 5.18
C TRP A 516 8.24 46.74 4.38
N ILE A 517 7.28 46.37 3.52
CA ILE A 517 6.49 47.33 2.71
C ILE A 517 5.79 48.33 3.63
N TYR A 518 5.06 47.86 4.66
CA TYR A 518 4.33 48.75 5.57
C TYR A 518 5.26 49.70 6.32
N GLN A 519 6.43 49.21 6.77
CA GLN A 519 7.43 50.05 7.43
C GLN A 519 8.02 51.11 6.48
N GLN A 520 8.34 50.76 5.24
CA GLN A 520 8.87 51.70 4.26
C GLN A 520 7.85 52.78 3.90
N VAL A 521 6.60 52.36 3.65
CA VAL A 521 5.48 53.27 3.38
C VAL A 521 5.28 54.27 4.53
N ALA A 522 5.23 53.81 5.77
CA ALA A 522 5.05 54.69 6.92
C ALA A 522 6.25 55.59 7.17
N ALA A 523 7.47 55.06 7.04
CA ALA A 523 8.69 55.86 7.14
C ALA A 523 8.73 56.96 6.08
N GLN A 524 8.35 56.65 4.84
CA GLN A 524 8.30 57.62 3.76
C GLN A 524 7.24 58.70 4.00
N ARG A 525 6.04 58.31 4.45
CA ARG A 525 4.97 59.27 4.76
C ARG A 525 5.37 60.22 5.89
N GLN A 526 6.09 59.72 6.89
CA GLN A 526 6.65 60.52 7.97
C GLN A 526 7.72 61.49 7.45
N ALA A 527 8.60 61.04 6.55
CA ALA A 527 9.64 61.88 5.95
C ALA A 527 9.05 63.06 5.15
N TRP A 528 7.91 62.86 4.47
CA TRP A 528 7.23 63.91 3.73
C TRP A 528 6.43 64.91 4.56
N LYS A 529 6.29 64.68 5.88
CA LYS A 529 5.46 65.53 6.76
C LYS A 529 5.86 67.00 6.77
N ALA A 530 7.14 67.33 6.53
CA ALA A 530 7.63 68.71 6.52
C ALA A 530 7.45 69.44 5.17
N GLY A 531 7.24 68.71 4.07
CA GLY A 531 7.24 69.26 2.71
C GLY A 531 5.94 69.12 1.93
N LEU A 532 5.04 68.22 2.36
CA LEU A 532 3.75 67.95 1.73
C LEU A 532 2.60 68.14 2.72
N SER A 533 1.38 68.23 2.20
CA SER A 533 0.16 68.39 3.01
C SER A 533 0.02 67.30 4.09
N ASP A 534 -0.44 67.69 5.29
CA ASP A 534 -0.77 66.72 6.34
C ASP A 534 -1.94 65.80 5.94
N GLU A 535 -2.76 66.23 4.97
CA GLU A 535 -3.87 65.45 4.40
C GLU A 535 -3.44 64.48 3.29
N LEU A 536 -2.16 64.47 2.90
CA LEU A 536 -1.66 63.56 1.86
C LEU A 536 -1.86 62.10 2.29
N VAL A 537 -2.53 61.34 1.44
CA VAL A 537 -2.78 59.91 1.61
C VAL A 537 -1.70 59.10 0.89
N LEU A 538 -1.15 58.09 1.55
CA LEU A 538 -0.27 57.11 0.91
C LEU A 538 -1.01 55.77 0.83
N SER A 539 -1.23 55.30 -0.39
CA SER A 539 -1.95 54.05 -0.66
C SER A 539 -0.99 52.88 -0.86
N VAL A 540 -1.35 51.71 -0.34
CA VAL A 540 -0.61 50.45 -0.52
C VAL A 540 -1.55 49.31 -0.88
N SER A 541 -1.25 48.62 -1.97
CA SER A 541 -2.05 47.48 -2.43
C SER A 541 -1.81 46.23 -1.58
N LEU A 542 -2.88 45.52 -1.26
CA LEU A 542 -2.87 44.27 -0.51
C LEU A 542 -3.29 43.11 -1.40
N SER A 543 -2.46 42.06 -1.46
CA SER A 543 -2.87 40.79 -2.05
C SER A 543 -3.96 40.12 -1.22
N SER A 544 -4.74 39.21 -1.82
CA SER A 544 -5.78 38.44 -1.11
C SER A 544 -5.20 37.69 0.08
N SER A 545 -3.94 37.23 -0.01
CA SER A 545 -3.27 36.50 1.07
C SER A 545 -2.95 37.38 2.28
N GLN A 546 -2.56 38.64 2.05
CA GLN A 546 -2.25 39.62 3.10
C GLN A 546 -3.53 40.11 3.76
N PHE A 547 -4.55 40.42 2.97
CA PHE A 547 -5.84 40.90 3.46
C PHE A 547 -6.47 39.91 4.46
N ASN A 548 -6.38 38.61 4.16
CA ASN A 548 -6.93 37.56 5.03
C ASN A 548 -6.06 37.21 6.26
N MET A 549 -4.95 37.92 6.52
CA MET A 549 -4.13 37.66 7.71
C MET A 549 -4.80 38.21 8.98
N PRO A 550 -5.01 37.38 10.03
CA PRO A 550 -5.69 37.82 11.25
C PRO A 550 -5.01 38.97 11.99
N ASN A 551 -3.70 39.14 11.81
CA ASN A 551 -2.90 40.16 12.50
C ASN A 551 -2.65 41.42 11.67
N LEU A 552 -3.19 41.54 10.44
CA LEU A 552 -2.95 42.70 9.56
C LEU A 552 -3.26 44.04 10.23
N ALA A 553 -4.47 44.19 10.79
CA ALA A 553 -4.87 45.44 11.44
C ALA A 553 -3.94 45.80 12.61
N SER A 554 -3.53 44.82 13.41
CA SER A 554 -2.58 45.03 14.52
C SER A 554 -1.18 45.43 14.03
N GLN A 555 -0.72 44.86 12.90
CA GLN A 555 0.57 45.23 12.30
C GLN A 555 0.55 46.66 11.76
N LEU A 556 -0.51 47.04 11.04
CA LEU A 556 -0.66 48.41 10.54
C LEU A 556 -0.74 49.42 11.70
N GLN A 557 -1.48 49.09 12.76
CA GLN A 557 -1.55 49.93 13.95
C GLN A 557 -0.17 50.14 14.59
N GLN A 558 0.61 49.07 14.76
CA GLN A 558 1.98 49.18 15.30
C GLN A 558 2.88 50.07 14.43
N VAL A 559 2.75 49.97 13.10
CA VAL A 559 3.51 50.79 12.15
C VAL A 559 3.10 52.26 12.26
N LEU A 560 1.80 52.56 12.34
CA LEU A 560 1.29 53.92 12.52
C LEU A 560 1.79 54.54 13.82
N GLU A 561 1.71 53.80 14.94
CA GLU A 561 2.17 54.25 16.26
C GLU A 561 3.68 54.54 16.26
N ARG A 562 4.48 53.63 15.69
CA ARG A 562 5.95 53.77 15.62
C ARG A 562 6.40 55.00 14.84
N HIS A 563 5.66 55.37 13.79
CA HIS A 563 5.98 56.51 12.92
C HIS A 563 5.18 57.77 13.26
N ALA A 564 4.38 57.74 14.34
CA ALA A 564 3.50 58.82 14.77
C ALA A 564 2.61 59.38 13.63
N LEU A 565 2.06 58.45 12.84
CA LEU A 565 1.13 58.75 11.74
C LEU A 565 -0.32 58.63 12.22
N GLN A 566 -1.19 59.45 11.63
CA GLN A 566 -2.63 59.30 11.80
C GLN A 566 -3.12 58.24 10.80
N GLY A 567 -4.00 57.33 11.21
CA GLY A 567 -4.50 56.26 10.33
C GLY A 567 -5.04 56.78 8.99
N ARG A 568 -5.70 57.95 8.99
CA ARG A 568 -6.25 58.60 7.78
C ARG A 568 -5.22 58.97 6.71
N GLN A 569 -3.92 58.94 7.05
CA GLN A 569 -2.81 59.22 6.14
C GLN A 569 -2.34 57.98 5.38
N LEU A 570 -2.84 56.80 5.75
CA LEU A 570 -2.59 55.52 5.10
C LEU A 570 -3.89 55.00 4.51
N GLU A 571 -3.82 54.48 3.28
CA GLU A 571 -4.92 53.81 2.61
C GLU A 571 -4.47 52.43 2.15
N VAL A 572 -5.31 51.42 2.35
CA VAL A 572 -5.06 50.07 1.84
C VAL A 572 -5.97 49.80 0.66
N GLU A 573 -5.40 49.29 -0.42
CA GLU A 573 -6.14 48.98 -1.64
C GLU A 573 -6.38 47.48 -1.71
N ILE A 574 -7.64 47.10 -1.92
CA ILE A 574 -8.07 45.70 -1.91
C ILE A 574 -8.82 45.44 -3.21
N SER A 575 -8.41 44.42 -3.94
CA SER A 575 -9.09 44.04 -5.19
C SER A 575 -10.48 43.44 -4.95
N GLU A 576 -11.33 43.58 -5.95
CA GLU A 576 -12.68 43.02 -5.97
C GLU A 576 -12.71 41.50 -5.70
N GLU A 577 -11.75 40.76 -6.25
CA GLU A 577 -11.62 39.31 -6.08
C GLU A 577 -11.29 38.93 -4.62
N SER A 578 -10.44 39.72 -3.95
CA SER A 578 -10.01 39.46 -2.58
C SER A 578 -11.16 39.49 -1.58
N LEU A 579 -12.18 40.32 -1.84
CA LEU A 579 -13.36 40.44 -0.99
C LEU A 579 -14.30 39.23 -1.11
N MET A 580 -14.44 38.71 -2.32
CA MET A 580 -15.47 37.70 -2.67
C MET A 580 -15.11 36.28 -2.22
N HIS A 581 -13.86 36.03 -1.82
CA HIS A 581 -13.44 34.71 -1.37
C HIS A 581 -14.12 34.27 -0.05
N ASN A 582 -14.39 35.19 0.87
CA ASN A 582 -15.15 34.94 2.11
C ASN A 582 -15.74 36.24 2.66
N LEU A 583 -16.99 36.56 2.29
CA LEU A 583 -17.62 37.85 2.59
C LEU A 583 -17.71 38.13 4.11
N ASP A 584 -18.03 37.13 4.93
CA ASP A 584 -18.19 37.30 6.38
C ASP A 584 -16.86 37.66 7.05
N GLU A 585 -15.78 37.00 6.65
CA GLU A 585 -14.44 37.26 7.21
C GLU A 585 -13.86 38.57 6.67
N SER A 586 -14.04 38.85 5.37
CA SER A 586 -13.72 40.15 4.75
C SER A 586 -14.40 41.30 5.50
N THR A 587 -15.68 41.15 5.84
CA THR A 587 -16.45 42.18 6.58
C THR A 587 -15.88 42.43 7.97
N LYS A 588 -15.46 41.38 8.70
CA LYS A 588 -14.80 41.53 10.00
C LYS A 588 -13.45 42.25 9.85
N GLN A 589 -12.67 41.87 8.86
CA GLN A 589 -11.36 42.44 8.61
C GLN A 589 -11.43 43.94 8.26
N LEU A 590 -12.38 44.33 7.39
CA LEU A 590 -12.64 45.73 7.06
C LEU A 590 -12.98 46.56 8.31
N LYS A 591 -13.79 46.00 9.22
CA LYS A 591 -14.10 46.65 10.51
C LYS A 591 -12.85 46.85 11.38
N LEU A 592 -11.94 45.87 11.41
CA LEU A 592 -10.69 45.98 12.17
C LEU A 592 -9.76 47.05 11.57
N LEU A 593 -9.63 47.11 10.26
CA LEU A 593 -8.84 48.14 9.56
C LEU A 593 -9.38 49.54 9.82
N ARG A 594 -10.70 49.69 9.78
CA ARG A 594 -11.38 50.95 10.12
C ARG A 594 -11.20 51.34 11.59
N GLN A 595 -11.22 50.38 12.52
CA GLN A 595 -10.91 50.64 13.94
C GLN A 595 -9.47 51.11 14.15
N ALA A 596 -8.52 50.66 13.32
CA ALA A 596 -7.16 51.18 13.29
C ALA A 596 -7.06 52.59 12.66
N GLY A 597 -8.16 53.10 12.09
CA GLY A 597 -8.27 54.42 11.49
C GLY A 597 -7.72 54.51 10.06
N VAL A 598 -7.37 53.38 9.44
CA VAL A 598 -6.81 53.29 8.08
C VAL A 598 -7.93 53.42 7.05
N ARG A 599 -7.69 54.17 5.96
CA ARG A 599 -8.64 54.27 4.84
C ARG A 599 -8.63 53.01 3.99
N ILE A 600 -9.74 52.72 3.36
CA ILE A 600 -9.89 51.51 2.54
C ILE A 600 -10.34 51.89 1.14
N ALA A 601 -9.56 51.48 0.15
CA ALA A 601 -9.88 51.61 -1.26
C ALA A 601 -10.26 50.26 -1.88
N LEU A 602 -11.31 50.27 -2.69
CA LEU A 602 -11.67 49.16 -3.56
C LEU A 602 -10.97 49.32 -4.91
N ASP A 603 -10.10 48.38 -5.24
CA ASP A 603 -9.26 48.40 -6.44
C ASP A 603 -9.82 47.56 -7.59
N ASP A 604 -9.41 47.85 -8.82
CA ASP A 604 -9.83 47.15 -10.05
C ASP A 604 -11.35 47.05 -10.25
N PHE A 605 -12.13 48.04 -9.81
CA PHE A 605 -13.58 47.94 -9.82
C PHE A 605 -14.14 47.92 -11.25
N GLY A 606 -14.90 46.87 -11.57
CA GLY A 606 -15.46 46.62 -12.90
C GLY A 606 -14.77 45.48 -13.65
N ALA A 607 -13.73 44.88 -13.08
CA ALA A 607 -13.09 43.67 -13.58
C ALA A 607 -13.72 42.37 -13.02
N GLY A 608 -14.41 42.43 -11.86
CA GLY A 608 -14.89 41.25 -11.12
C GLY A 608 -16.42 41.10 -10.97
N HIS A 609 -16.83 40.40 -9.90
CA HIS A 609 -18.22 39.99 -9.61
C HIS A 609 -18.80 40.59 -8.29
N CYS A 610 -18.33 41.75 -7.86
CA CYS A 610 -18.85 42.49 -6.72
C CYS A 610 -20.24 43.05 -7.06
N SER A 611 -21.21 42.66 -6.24
CA SER A 611 -22.57 43.15 -6.37
C SER A 611 -22.66 44.58 -5.87
N LEU A 612 -23.56 45.38 -6.47
CA LEU A 612 -23.90 46.71 -5.95
C LEU A 612 -24.41 46.68 -4.50
N ALA A 613 -24.94 45.55 -4.05
CA ALA A 613 -25.34 45.36 -2.66
C ALA A 613 -24.13 45.37 -1.71
N HIS A 614 -23.02 44.74 -2.11
CA HIS A 614 -21.79 44.73 -1.31
C HIS A 614 -21.17 46.12 -1.22
N LEU A 615 -21.19 46.89 -2.30
CA LEU A 615 -20.69 48.26 -2.30
C LEU A 615 -21.52 49.20 -1.38
N ARG A 616 -22.81 48.88 -1.17
CA ARG A 616 -23.66 49.57 -0.20
C ARG A 616 -23.39 49.14 1.24
N ASP A 617 -23.21 47.83 1.46
CA ASP A 617 -23.16 47.26 2.81
C ASP A 617 -21.73 47.28 3.42
N LEU A 618 -20.71 47.40 2.58
CA LEU A 618 -19.31 47.53 2.97
C LEU A 618 -18.86 48.98 2.88
N GLU A 619 -18.25 49.47 3.97
CA GLU A 619 -17.94 50.88 4.12
C GLU A 619 -16.53 51.21 3.60
N PHE A 620 -16.42 51.45 2.29
CA PHE A 620 -15.19 51.92 1.64
C PHE A 620 -15.05 53.46 1.72
N ASP A 621 -13.83 53.97 1.56
CA ASP A 621 -13.56 55.41 1.45
C ASP A 621 -13.35 55.83 -0.01
N THR A 622 -12.70 54.94 -0.77
CA THR A 622 -12.26 55.20 -2.15
C THR A 622 -12.62 54.03 -3.05
N LEU A 623 -13.00 54.32 -4.29
CA LEU A 623 -13.18 53.34 -5.36
C LEU A 623 -12.30 53.72 -6.55
N LYS A 624 -11.48 52.77 -7.01
CA LYS A 624 -10.58 52.92 -8.14
C LYS A 624 -11.19 52.21 -9.36
N LEU A 625 -11.38 52.95 -10.45
CA LEU A 625 -11.91 52.41 -11.71
C LEU A 625 -10.81 51.67 -12.45
N ASP A 626 -11.10 50.42 -12.82
CA ASP A 626 -10.15 49.55 -13.53
C ASP A 626 -9.57 50.24 -14.79
N PRO A 627 -8.24 50.16 -15.00
CA PRO A 627 -7.58 50.83 -16.11
C PRO A 627 -8.01 50.31 -17.49
N LYS A 628 -8.49 49.05 -17.62
CA LYS A 628 -9.01 48.52 -18.90
C LYS A 628 -10.39 49.08 -19.23
N LEU A 629 -11.17 49.48 -18.24
CA LEU A 629 -12.40 50.25 -18.44
C LEU A 629 -12.05 51.66 -18.91
N VAL A 630 -11.12 52.33 -18.22
CA VAL A 630 -10.69 53.71 -18.54
C VAL A 630 -10.05 53.81 -19.93
N ALA A 631 -9.22 52.83 -20.31
CA ALA A 631 -8.55 52.79 -21.61
C ALA A 631 -9.52 52.85 -22.80
N ARG A 632 -10.75 52.37 -22.63
CA ARG A 632 -11.79 52.32 -23.68
C ARG A 632 -12.68 53.58 -23.74
N LEU A 633 -12.45 54.55 -22.86
CA LEU A 633 -13.20 55.80 -22.81
C LEU A 633 -12.60 56.86 -23.76
N PRO A 634 -13.43 57.67 -24.45
CA PRO A 634 -14.89 57.59 -24.56
C PRO A 634 -15.38 56.71 -25.71
N GLY A 635 -14.49 55.99 -26.41
CA GLY A 635 -14.78 55.33 -27.68
C GLY A 635 -15.83 54.21 -27.63
N SER A 636 -15.96 53.52 -26.49
CA SER A 636 -16.98 52.49 -26.27
C SER A 636 -18.20 53.07 -25.57
N SER A 637 -19.35 53.08 -26.25
CA SER A 637 -20.61 53.59 -25.68
C SER A 637 -21.07 52.80 -24.45
N ARG A 638 -20.83 51.48 -24.44
CA ARG A 638 -21.16 50.59 -23.32
C ARG A 638 -20.29 50.88 -22.10
N ASP A 639 -18.98 50.97 -22.30
CA ASP A 639 -18.02 51.22 -21.19
C ASP A 639 -18.19 52.64 -20.64
N ALA A 640 -18.47 53.61 -21.51
CA ALA A 640 -18.79 54.98 -21.12
C ALA A 640 -20.08 55.07 -20.28
N ALA A 641 -21.13 54.32 -20.64
CA ALA A 641 -22.36 54.26 -19.86
C ALA A 641 -22.13 53.60 -18.49
N MET A 642 -21.34 52.51 -18.45
CA MET A 642 -20.96 51.83 -17.22
C MET A 642 -20.16 52.75 -16.30
N ALA A 643 -19.06 53.33 -16.78
CA ALA A 643 -18.21 54.24 -16.00
C ALA A 643 -19.01 55.44 -15.45
N ARG A 644 -19.90 56.04 -16.27
CA ARG A 644 -20.77 57.13 -15.81
C ARG A 644 -21.69 56.70 -14.67
N SER A 645 -22.30 55.52 -14.80
CA SER A 645 -23.21 54.98 -13.78
C SER A 645 -22.47 54.68 -12.48
N ILE A 646 -21.24 54.17 -12.56
CA ILE A 646 -20.39 53.90 -11.39
C ILE A 646 -20.02 55.22 -10.69
N ILE A 647 -19.53 56.22 -11.44
CA ILE A 647 -19.17 57.53 -10.87
C ILE A 647 -20.38 58.16 -10.17
N GLU A 648 -21.54 58.13 -10.81
CA GLU A 648 -22.77 58.69 -10.25
C GLU A 648 -23.22 57.94 -8.99
N LEU A 649 -23.12 56.62 -8.97
CA LEU A 649 -23.47 55.79 -7.82
C LEU A 649 -22.53 56.01 -6.64
N CYS A 650 -21.21 56.08 -6.88
CA CYS A 650 -20.22 56.39 -5.86
C CYS A 650 -20.49 57.74 -5.19
N ARG A 651 -20.89 58.74 -5.99
CA ARG A 651 -21.30 60.06 -5.49
C ARG A 651 -22.50 60.00 -4.54
N HIS A 652 -23.45 59.08 -4.74
CA HIS A 652 -24.59 58.91 -3.83
C HIS A 652 -24.22 58.21 -2.52
N PHE A 653 -23.11 57.47 -2.50
CA PHE A 653 -22.59 56.78 -1.32
C PHE A 653 -21.42 57.52 -0.65
N ASP A 654 -21.18 58.79 -1.02
CA ASP A 654 -20.06 59.61 -0.52
C ASP A 654 -18.68 58.95 -0.70
N LEU A 655 -18.54 58.07 -1.70
CA LEU A 655 -17.28 57.42 -2.05
C LEU A 655 -16.44 58.31 -2.97
N LEU A 656 -15.14 58.39 -2.68
CA LEU A 656 -14.20 59.05 -3.57
C LEU A 656 -13.92 58.17 -4.79
N VAL A 657 -13.89 58.75 -5.98
CA VAL A 657 -13.60 57.99 -7.22
C VAL A 657 -12.27 58.43 -7.81
N ILE A 658 -11.38 57.45 -8.02
CA ILE A 658 -10.12 57.60 -8.74
C ILE A 658 -10.22 56.82 -10.04
N ALA A 659 -9.96 57.46 -11.17
CA ALA A 659 -9.82 56.74 -12.44
C ALA A 659 -8.35 56.44 -12.71
N GLU A 660 -8.03 55.15 -12.90
CA GLU A 660 -6.67 54.68 -13.12
C GLU A 660 -6.33 54.52 -14.59
N GLY A 661 -5.03 54.48 -14.91
CA GLY A 661 -4.56 54.27 -16.28
C GLY A 661 -4.98 55.39 -17.24
N VAL A 662 -5.15 56.63 -16.75
CA VAL A 662 -5.45 57.76 -17.63
C VAL A 662 -4.20 58.12 -18.42
N GLU A 663 -4.25 57.91 -19.74
CA GLU A 663 -3.12 58.13 -20.65
C GLU A 663 -3.27 59.38 -21.51
N THR A 664 -4.52 59.78 -21.80
CA THR A 664 -4.80 60.85 -22.76
C THR A 664 -5.61 62.00 -22.16
N GLN A 665 -5.40 63.20 -22.72
CA GLN A 665 -6.18 64.39 -22.38
C GLN A 665 -7.69 64.21 -22.63
N VAL A 666 -8.05 63.42 -23.65
CA VAL A 666 -9.44 63.14 -24.02
C VAL A 666 -10.14 62.33 -22.92
N GLN A 667 -9.47 61.30 -22.39
CA GLN A 667 -9.98 60.52 -21.25
C GLN A 667 -10.17 61.42 -20.02
N ALA A 668 -9.17 62.24 -19.68
CA ALA A 668 -9.23 63.15 -18.54
C ALA A 668 -10.38 64.17 -18.64
N GLN A 669 -10.60 64.75 -19.83
CA GLN A 669 -11.72 65.67 -20.07
C GLN A 669 -13.07 64.97 -19.94
N TRP A 670 -13.20 63.74 -20.47
CA TRP A 670 -14.43 62.96 -20.34
C TRP A 670 -14.71 62.64 -18.86
N LEU A 671 -13.71 62.17 -18.11
CA LEU A 671 -13.84 61.85 -16.69
C LEU A 671 -14.26 63.09 -15.88
N LYS A 672 -13.65 64.25 -16.15
CA LYS A 672 -14.01 65.53 -15.53
C LYS A 672 -15.45 65.94 -15.84
N ALA A 673 -15.88 65.80 -17.09
CA ALA A 673 -17.25 66.14 -17.51
C ALA A 673 -18.31 65.23 -16.87
N ASN A 674 -17.95 64.01 -16.47
CA ASN A 674 -18.85 63.05 -15.81
C ASN A 674 -18.72 63.05 -14.28
N GLY A 675 -17.96 63.98 -13.70
CA GLY A 675 -17.88 64.17 -12.25
C GLY A 675 -16.89 63.27 -11.51
N CYS A 676 -15.94 62.65 -12.22
CA CYS A 676 -14.81 61.97 -11.57
C CYS A 676 -13.94 63.00 -10.84
N GLN A 677 -13.53 62.69 -9.61
CA GLN A 677 -12.85 63.64 -8.72
C GLN A 677 -11.33 63.61 -8.91
N PHE A 678 -10.76 62.40 -9.00
CA PHE A 678 -9.32 62.19 -9.05
C PHE A 678 -8.92 61.28 -10.20
N ILE A 679 -7.70 61.47 -10.70
CA ILE A 679 -7.11 60.63 -11.73
C ILE A 679 -5.70 60.19 -11.36
N GLN A 680 -5.33 59.04 -11.90
CA GLN A 680 -4.01 58.46 -11.82
C GLN A 680 -3.63 57.88 -13.19
N GLY A 681 -2.38 58.04 -13.59
CA GLY A 681 -1.85 57.41 -14.81
C GLY A 681 -0.79 58.26 -15.52
N PRO A 682 -0.28 57.75 -16.66
CA PRO A 682 0.81 58.40 -17.41
C PRO A 682 0.51 59.83 -17.86
N HIS A 683 -0.77 60.20 -18.04
CA HIS A 683 -1.17 61.56 -18.35
C HIS A 683 -0.80 62.57 -17.25
N VAL A 684 -0.79 62.12 -15.99
CA VAL A 684 -0.41 62.92 -14.82
C VAL A 684 1.10 62.91 -14.65
N ALA A 685 1.65 61.72 -14.46
CA ALA A 685 3.09 61.44 -14.39
C ALA A 685 3.29 59.92 -14.45
N PRO A 686 4.45 59.40 -14.90
CA PRO A 686 4.85 58.03 -14.61
C PRO A 686 5.11 57.84 -13.09
N PRO A 687 5.33 56.60 -12.60
CA PRO A 687 5.74 56.39 -11.22
C PRO A 687 7.05 57.12 -10.90
N LEU A 688 7.09 57.85 -9.79
CA LEU A 688 8.16 58.76 -9.42
C LEU A 688 8.95 58.26 -8.20
N THR A 689 10.18 58.72 -8.06
CA THR A 689 10.98 58.51 -6.85
C THR A 689 10.47 59.36 -5.68
N ALA A 690 10.90 59.02 -4.47
CA ALA A 690 10.49 59.74 -3.27
C ALA A 690 10.84 61.24 -3.30
N ASP A 691 12.00 61.58 -3.85
CA ASP A 691 12.51 62.94 -3.97
C ASP A 691 11.74 63.75 -5.02
N GLU A 692 11.31 63.11 -6.11
CA GLU A 692 10.49 63.76 -7.14
C GLU A 692 9.10 64.13 -6.60
N ILE A 693 8.49 63.26 -5.79
CA ILE A 693 7.22 63.55 -5.12
C ILE A 693 7.37 64.67 -4.08
N ALA A 694 8.46 64.68 -3.31
CA ALA A 694 8.72 65.76 -2.35
C ALA A 694 8.81 67.15 -3.03
N ASN A 695 9.20 67.19 -4.30
CA ASN A 695 9.32 68.40 -5.11
C ASN A 695 8.11 68.65 -6.04
N TRP A 696 6.97 67.96 -5.82
CA TRP A 696 5.80 68.03 -6.71
C TRP A 696 5.30 69.47 -6.97
N HIS A 697 5.33 70.34 -5.95
CA HIS A 697 4.90 71.74 -6.06
C HIS A 697 5.67 72.55 -7.13
N LEU A 698 6.91 72.15 -7.48
CA LEU A 698 7.69 72.80 -8.53
C LEU A 698 7.27 72.37 -9.94
N ARG A 699 6.64 71.20 -10.11
CA ARG A 699 6.10 70.73 -11.41
C ARG A 699 4.75 71.35 -11.74
N ALA A 700 3.88 71.57 -10.74
CA ALA A 700 2.57 72.21 -10.95
C ALA A 700 2.68 73.68 -11.43
N ALA A 701 3.83 74.33 -11.21
CA ALA A 701 4.10 75.71 -11.66
C ALA A 701 4.60 75.82 -13.11
N LEU A 702 4.80 74.69 -13.81
CA LEU A 702 5.36 74.61 -15.17
C LEU A 702 4.40 74.04 -16.23
N GLY A 703 3.11 73.88 -15.90
CA GLY A 703 2.05 73.39 -16.80
C GLY A 703 1.09 74.47 -17.23
#